data_AF-A0A1Q9E963-F1
#
_entry.id   AF-A0A1Q9E963-F1
#
_cell.length_a   1.000
_cell.length_b   1.000
_cell.length_c   1.000
_cell.angle_alpha   90.00
_cell.angle_beta   90.00
_cell.angle_gamma   90.00
#
_symmetry.space_group_name_H-M   'P 1'
#
loop_
_entity.id
_entity.type
_entity.pdbx_description
1 polymer ?
#
loop_
_entity_poly.entity_id
_entity_poly.type
_entity_poly.pdbx_seq_one_letter_code
_entity_poly.pdbx_strand_id
1 'polypeptide(L)'
;MAMEDSFKRGDDVLVFYRMCKRCRPDRKYLAVLDPKHGAFRPRTGISDGWVPARVMADQQPNVHGGDVEVEYSWPHFYTQRGHIADSGTGWTEWFAPQYVKRPTGRGSKPSLVDAASEPDLAILTFRWGGLNEIIAPAQWGETGSSVSDIFIDAYCDHFQQYLKTGYEVWTVYIEDKSDMMKIADAAHLIFGSHHPMRRAKKVCAMYHLYPTGFEEHCVPNSETGGDGGAALVDQQAFYQMMQAVERAGIPSRFPHDSGFYEILTSKRWTYYMALVPHLNLPATVALPRMLIEQNGGSCAKAANWAYEALDKVRQKQRSLRGEAPTEGGPLCKGVAKLGFSWEALDVKYWEGKAGLQTAISQLTQAIEISDEYTGQPHNLEALIIQEFVEHDMELRLYVVNGEVEATIYTKFCKIKPNNEFGDFKEHFTLEEAAEWMGGDVATLKDGERQCREITAHWMDWVSMQTSQTPPGIRFDYFVGRTGEPGKAKVRTLEICELGFSMLGKKDLPAKVFTAMLHACMEVDDLKEQPEVEVLATNPVREAKAFQKPLVPGQVKSASGAPEKLFVLVPRVPHGTSDQSKCTGPYDLVTGTTPNGQPLWINERGDRFLYAGNDGYWYIGDEEEQDANFNCNSGYIRHIGAGGKTPDQLGGPWERGPDWGSEPEIRVATDPEALHSPPSKGRNKGK
;
A
#
# COMPACT_ATOMS: atom_id res chain seq x y z
N MET A 1 34.81 14.76 31.87
CA MET A 1 34.27 13.45 31.49
C MET A 1 35.05 13.01 30.26
N ALA A 2 35.70 11.85 30.33
CA ALA A 2 36.59 11.36 29.27
C ALA A 2 35.77 11.06 28.00
N MET A 3 36.28 11.47 26.83
CA MET A 3 35.79 11.00 25.52
C MET A 3 36.25 9.55 25.29
N GLU A 4 35.64 8.60 26.00
CA GLU A 4 35.54 7.20 25.57
C GLU A 4 34.22 7.16 24.76
N ASP A 5 34.13 6.96 23.45
CA ASP A 5 34.92 6.20 22.50
C ASP A 5 34.79 6.86 21.11
N SER A 6 35.89 7.35 20.53
CA SER A 6 35.89 7.70 19.09
C SER A 6 36.13 6.44 18.25
N PHE A 7 35.39 6.25 17.17
CA PHE A 7 35.64 5.15 16.22
C PHE A 7 36.90 5.44 15.38
N LYS A 8 37.80 4.46 15.25
CA LYS A 8 39.05 4.58 14.49
C LYS A 8 38.96 3.85 13.17
N ARG A 9 39.67 4.35 12.16
CA ARG A 9 39.80 3.66 10.87
C ARG A 9 40.28 2.23 11.09
N GLY A 10 39.57 1.28 10.47
CA GLY A 10 39.84 -0.14 10.58
C GLY A 10 39.14 -0.83 11.75
N ASP A 11 38.46 -0.09 12.64
CA ASP A 11 37.61 -0.69 13.65
C ASP A 11 36.50 -1.51 12.97
N ASP A 12 36.34 -2.78 13.36
CA ASP A 12 35.17 -3.57 13.03
C ASP A 12 34.01 -3.09 13.92
N VAL A 13 32.87 -2.80 13.30
CA VAL A 13 31.66 -2.23 13.93
C VAL A 13 30.42 -2.95 13.42
N LEU A 14 29.29 -2.72 14.09
CA LEU A 14 27.96 -3.00 13.62
C LEU A 14 27.26 -1.68 13.34
N VAL A 15 26.52 -1.61 12.24
CA VAL A 15 25.67 -0.47 11.91
C VAL A 15 24.22 -0.88 11.80
N PHE A 16 23.30 -0.04 12.27
CA PHE A 16 21.87 -0.31 12.17
C PHE A 16 21.36 0.13 10.80
N TYR A 17 21.32 -0.83 9.88
CA TYR A 17 20.85 -0.65 8.52
C TYR A 17 19.32 -0.53 8.47
N ARG A 18 18.81 0.31 7.57
CA ARG A 18 17.37 0.45 7.26
C ARG A 18 17.21 0.66 5.76
N MET A 19 16.59 -0.31 5.10
CA MET A 19 16.41 -0.34 3.65
C MET A 19 15.83 0.96 3.10
N CYS A 20 14.73 1.45 3.66
CA CYS A 20 14.01 2.57 3.05
C CYS A 20 14.49 3.97 3.47
N LYS A 21 15.46 4.05 4.40
CA LYS A 21 15.99 5.35 4.87
C LYS A 21 17.40 5.65 4.40
N ARG A 22 18.19 4.62 4.10
CA ARG A 22 19.62 4.78 3.86
C ARG A 22 20.08 4.24 2.51
N CYS A 23 19.26 3.43 1.86
CA CYS A 23 19.68 2.78 0.63
C CYS A 23 19.41 3.65 -0.60
N ARG A 24 20.31 3.54 -1.58
CA ARG A 24 20.02 3.99 -2.94
C ARG A 24 18.93 3.10 -3.55
N PRO A 25 18.14 3.58 -4.52
CA PRO A 25 17.01 2.82 -5.08
C PRO A 25 17.38 1.43 -5.63
N ASP A 26 18.61 1.25 -6.09
CA ASP A 26 19.17 0.00 -6.61
C ASP A 26 19.54 -1.04 -5.54
N ARG A 27 19.46 -0.68 -4.26
CA ARG A 27 19.87 -1.53 -3.13
C ARG A 27 18.69 -1.72 -2.19
N LYS A 28 18.22 -2.94 -2.03
CA LYS A 28 17.04 -3.20 -1.17
C LYS A 28 17.41 -3.99 0.08
N TYR A 29 18.00 -5.18 -0.05
CA TYR A 29 18.29 -6.00 1.13
C TYR A 29 19.67 -6.67 1.06
N LEU A 30 20.21 -7.03 2.22
CA LEU A 30 21.42 -7.85 2.32
C LEU A 30 21.02 -9.32 2.35
N ALA A 31 21.31 -10.03 1.26
CA ALA A 31 20.86 -11.40 1.08
C ALA A 31 21.56 -12.40 2.01
N VAL A 32 20.81 -13.42 2.44
CA VAL A 32 21.38 -14.58 3.14
C VAL A 32 22.10 -15.47 2.14
N LEU A 33 23.42 -15.62 2.32
CA LEU A 33 24.21 -16.57 1.55
C LEU A 33 24.37 -17.89 2.31
N ASP A 34 23.29 -18.65 2.40
CA ASP A 34 23.29 -20.01 2.93
C ASP A 34 22.90 -20.95 1.79
N PRO A 35 23.65 -22.05 1.51
CA PRO A 35 23.27 -23.04 0.50
C PRO A 35 21.84 -23.58 0.64
N LYS A 36 21.29 -23.64 1.86
CA LYS A 36 19.89 -23.99 2.14
C LYS A 36 18.89 -22.92 1.70
N HIS A 37 19.35 -21.68 1.54
CA HIS A 37 18.61 -20.55 0.99
C HIS A 37 18.96 -20.32 -0.50
N GLY A 38 20.17 -20.70 -0.96
CA GLY A 38 20.61 -20.53 -2.34
C GLY A 38 20.14 -21.63 -3.30
N ALA A 39 19.83 -22.82 -2.79
CA ALA A 39 19.17 -23.88 -3.56
C ALA A 39 17.66 -23.63 -3.73
N PHE A 40 17.08 -22.77 -2.90
CA PHE A 40 15.66 -22.45 -2.87
C PHE A 40 15.50 -20.94 -3.01
N ARG A 41 15.14 -20.42 -4.20
CA ARG A 41 14.35 -19.18 -4.20
C ARG A 41 13.21 -19.39 -3.18
N PRO A 42 13.19 -18.61 -2.10
CA PRO A 42 12.96 -17.18 -2.23
C PRO A 42 14.14 -16.25 -1.90
N ARG A 43 14.05 -15.06 -2.48
CA ARG A 43 14.88 -13.87 -2.23
C ARG A 43 14.70 -13.39 -0.79
N THR A 44 15.57 -13.87 0.10
CA THR A 44 15.48 -13.62 1.55
C THR A 44 16.71 -12.88 2.06
N GLY A 45 16.51 -11.90 2.93
CA GLY A 45 17.59 -11.24 3.64
C GLY A 45 17.14 -10.16 4.61
N ILE A 46 18.10 -9.47 5.20
CA ILE A 46 17.82 -8.43 6.20
C ILE A 46 17.59 -7.09 5.49
N SER A 47 16.48 -6.43 5.83
CA SER A 47 16.13 -5.09 5.34
C SER A 47 16.30 -4.03 6.44
N ASP A 48 16.08 -4.38 7.71
CA ASP A 48 16.35 -3.51 8.85
C ASP A 48 17.07 -4.31 9.94
N GLY A 49 18.12 -3.74 10.55
CA GLY A 49 18.81 -4.36 11.69
C GLY A 49 20.32 -4.11 11.75
N TRP A 50 20.97 -4.67 12.76
CA TRP A 50 22.42 -4.55 12.95
C TRP A 50 23.20 -5.46 11.99
N VAL A 51 24.00 -4.85 11.10
CA VAL A 51 24.84 -5.54 10.12
C VAL A 51 26.33 -5.17 10.29
N PRO A 52 27.27 -6.06 9.96
CA PRO A 52 28.69 -5.81 10.13
C PRO A 52 29.23 -4.79 9.12
N ALA A 53 30.09 -3.90 9.60
CA ALA A 53 30.78 -2.91 8.80
C ALA A 53 32.18 -2.62 9.37
N ARG A 54 32.99 -1.90 8.60
CA ARG A 54 34.31 -1.44 9.01
C ARG A 54 34.42 0.06 8.87
N VAL A 55 35.00 0.71 9.86
CA VAL A 55 35.20 2.17 9.86
C VAL A 55 36.25 2.56 8.83
N MET A 56 35.91 3.49 7.94
CA MET A 56 36.76 3.88 6.79
C MET A 56 37.68 5.06 7.09
N ALA A 57 37.28 5.92 8.02
CA ALA A 57 38.04 7.07 8.48
C ALA A 57 37.89 7.26 10.00
N ASP A 58 38.91 7.84 10.64
CA ASP A 58 38.82 8.22 12.06
C ASP A 58 37.65 9.18 12.26
N GLN A 59 36.78 8.88 13.23
CA GLN A 59 35.64 9.73 13.56
C GLN A 59 36.11 11.09 14.06
N GLN A 60 35.58 12.16 13.47
CA GLN A 60 35.88 13.53 13.85
C GLN A 60 34.59 14.24 14.28
N PRO A 61 34.46 14.71 15.54
CA PRO A 61 33.23 15.33 16.04
C PRO A 61 32.71 16.53 15.23
N ASN A 62 33.61 17.22 14.52
CA ASN A 62 33.30 18.43 13.77
C ASN A 62 33.08 18.19 12.26
N VAL A 63 33.20 16.95 11.78
CA VAL A 63 33.02 16.59 10.38
C VAL A 63 31.74 15.77 10.25
N HIS A 64 30.88 16.12 9.30
CA HIS A 64 29.57 15.46 9.09
C HIS A 64 28.76 15.26 10.39
N GLY A 65 28.77 16.24 11.30
CA GLY A 65 28.02 16.14 12.57
C GLY A 65 28.56 15.09 13.55
N GLY A 66 29.77 14.57 13.34
CA GLY A 66 30.34 13.48 14.14
C GLY A 66 29.96 12.09 13.64
N ASP A 67 29.37 11.99 12.45
CA ASP A 67 29.03 10.72 11.83
C ASP A 67 30.27 9.84 11.57
N VAL A 68 30.03 8.54 11.53
CA VAL A 68 31.03 7.49 11.30
C VAL A 68 30.89 7.00 9.87
N GLU A 69 31.95 7.14 9.08
CA GLU A 69 32.02 6.55 7.74
C GLU A 69 32.35 5.07 7.85
N VAL A 70 31.50 4.22 7.29
CA VAL A 70 31.68 2.77 7.34
C VAL A 70 31.58 2.14 5.95
N GLU A 71 32.22 0.99 5.76
CA GLU A 71 32.03 0.10 4.62
C GLU A 71 31.39 -1.21 5.09
N TYR A 72 30.28 -1.63 4.45
CA TYR A 72 29.62 -2.88 4.81
C TYR A 72 30.57 -4.08 4.60
N SER A 73 30.71 -4.89 5.63
CA SER A 73 31.53 -6.12 5.56
C SER A 73 30.82 -7.25 4.83
N TRP A 74 29.51 -7.12 4.58
CA TRP A 74 28.70 -8.05 3.80
C TRP A 74 28.28 -7.40 2.47
N PRO A 75 29.01 -7.64 1.35
CA PRO A 75 28.83 -6.87 0.12
C PRO A 75 27.70 -7.38 -0.79
N HIS A 76 26.78 -8.19 -0.26
CA HIS A 76 25.76 -8.89 -1.04
C HIS A 76 24.42 -8.18 -0.97
N PHE A 77 24.40 -6.96 -1.52
CA PHE A 77 23.17 -6.21 -1.73
C PHE A 77 22.42 -6.75 -2.94
N TYR A 78 21.11 -6.87 -2.79
CA TYR A 78 20.22 -7.31 -3.86
C TYR A 78 19.11 -6.30 -4.09
N THR A 79 18.68 -6.18 -5.34
CA THR A 79 17.48 -5.46 -5.73
C THR A 79 16.24 -6.23 -5.28
N GLN A 80 15.07 -5.59 -5.25
CA GLN A 80 13.77 -6.25 -5.00
C GLN A 80 13.52 -7.45 -5.93
N ARG A 81 14.04 -7.37 -7.17
CA ARG A 81 13.95 -8.44 -8.18
C ARG A 81 14.94 -9.59 -7.93
N GLY A 82 15.85 -9.45 -6.97
CA GLY A 82 16.86 -10.44 -6.62
C GLY A 82 18.07 -10.44 -7.55
N HIS A 83 18.37 -9.31 -8.17
CA HIS A 83 19.64 -9.11 -8.85
C HIS A 83 20.67 -8.55 -7.87
N ILE A 84 21.93 -8.97 -8.00
CA ILE A 84 23.03 -8.37 -7.25
C ILE A 84 23.11 -6.88 -7.64
N ALA A 85 23.14 -6.00 -6.65
CA ALA A 85 23.31 -4.57 -6.87
C ALA A 85 24.74 -4.27 -7.35
N ASP A 86 24.91 -3.32 -8.27
CA ASP A 86 26.22 -2.94 -8.80
C ASP A 86 27.04 -2.17 -7.76
N SER A 87 28.29 -2.60 -7.55
CA SER A 87 29.15 -2.18 -6.44
C SER A 87 30.36 -1.36 -6.91
N GLY A 88 30.22 -0.59 -7.99
CA GLY A 88 31.33 0.05 -8.71
C GLY A 88 32.43 0.74 -7.88
N THR A 89 32.20 1.11 -6.61
CA THR A 89 33.20 1.75 -5.73
C THR A 89 33.13 1.32 -4.24
N GLY A 90 32.80 0.06 -3.93
CA GLY A 90 32.62 -0.37 -2.54
C GLY A 90 31.34 0.19 -1.90
N TRP A 91 30.98 -0.30 -0.72
CA TRP A 91 29.68 -0.01 -0.09
C TRP A 91 29.85 0.91 1.12
N THR A 92 30.25 2.17 0.89
CA THR A 92 30.49 3.14 1.96
C THR A 92 29.29 4.04 2.27
N GLU A 93 29.00 4.24 3.55
CA GLU A 93 27.89 5.08 4.04
C GLU A 93 28.25 5.77 5.38
N TRP A 94 27.57 6.89 5.68
CA TRP A 94 27.77 7.66 6.91
C TRP A 94 26.65 7.37 7.92
N PHE A 95 27.03 7.14 9.17
CA PHE A 95 26.11 6.81 10.25
C PHE A 95 26.31 7.70 11.46
N ALA A 96 25.22 8.29 11.96
CA ALA A 96 25.23 8.94 13.26
C ALA A 96 25.64 7.93 14.35
N PRO A 97 26.43 8.34 15.37
CA PRO A 97 27.07 7.42 16.32
C PRO A 97 26.11 6.48 17.05
N GLN A 98 24.86 6.89 17.31
CA GLN A 98 23.85 6.05 17.95
C GLN A 98 23.42 4.84 17.10
N TYR A 99 23.73 4.83 15.82
CA TYR A 99 23.50 3.72 14.90
C TYR A 99 24.78 2.92 14.59
N VAL A 100 25.86 3.15 15.34
CA VAL A 100 27.12 2.40 15.24
C VAL A 100 27.46 1.84 16.62
N LYS A 101 27.80 0.56 16.70
CA LYS A 101 28.30 -0.05 17.95
C LYS A 101 29.43 -1.02 17.68
N ARG A 102 30.24 -1.31 18.70
CA ARG A 102 31.29 -2.33 18.60
C ARG A 102 30.65 -3.73 18.70
N PRO A 103 31.15 -4.74 17.95
CA PRO A 103 30.64 -6.11 18.04
C PRO A 103 30.89 -6.68 19.43
N THR A 104 29.98 -7.51 19.92
CA THR A 104 30.08 -8.08 21.28
C THR A 104 30.93 -9.36 21.32
N GLY A 105 31.17 -10.01 20.17
CA GLY A 105 31.98 -11.22 20.05
C GLY A 105 33.18 -11.07 19.10
N ARG A 106 34.29 -11.77 19.40
CA ARG A 106 35.41 -11.97 18.47
C ARG A 106 35.14 -13.17 17.55
N GLY A 107 34.24 -13.00 16.58
CA GLY A 107 34.00 -14.01 15.55
C GLY A 107 35.11 -13.97 14.49
N SER A 108 35.70 -15.11 14.13
CA SER A 108 36.74 -15.21 13.10
C SER A 108 36.19 -15.37 11.67
N LYS A 109 34.87 -15.36 11.47
CA LYS A 109 34.20 -15.48 10.17
C LYS A 109 33.18 -14.35 9.98
N PRO A 110 33.09 -13.75 8.78
CA PRO A 110 32.04 -12.80 8.46
C PRO A 110 30.68 -13.52 8.52
N SER A 111 29.77 -12.98 9.33
CA SER A 111 28.37 -13.39 9.45
C SER A 111 27.50 -12.19 9.12
N LEU A 112 26.38 -12.40 8.42
CA LEU A 112 25.45 -11.32 8.07
C LEU A 112 24.94 -10.55 9.30
N VAL A 113 24.84 -11.23 10.44
CA VAL A 113 24.43 -10.64 11.72
C VAL A 113 25.38 -11.07 12.85
N ASP A 114 25.45 -10.26 13.90
CA ASP A 114 26.20 -10.61 15.12
C ASP A 114 25.47 -11.73 15.87
N ALA A 115 26.11 -12.91 15.97
CA ALA A 115 25.53 -14.07 16.64
C ALA A 115 25.32 -13.86 18.15
N ALA A 116 26.02 -12.90 18.76
CA ALA A 116 25.83 -12.53 20.16
C ALA A 116 24.76 -11.44 20.36
N SER A 117 24.21 -10.88 19.28
CA SER A 117 23.08 -9.94 19.38
C SER A 117 21.77 -10.68 19.65
N GLU A 118 20.99 -10.15 20.58
CA GLU A 118 19.66 -10.66 20.95
C GLU A 118 18.65 -9.50 20.80
N PRO A 119 18.11 -9.25 19.58
CA PRO A 119 17.09 -8.23 19.40
C PRO A 119 15.81 -8.62 20.14
N ASP A 120 15.04 -7.63 20.59
CA ASP A 120 13.77 -7.84 21.26
C ASP A 120 12.72 -8.45 20.31
N LEU A 121 12.74 -8.02 19.04
CA LEU A 121 11.82 -8.49 18.00
C LEU A 121 12.52 -8.73 16.66
N ALA A 122 12.30 -9.89 16.06
CA ALA A 122 12.58 -10.13 14.64
C ALA A 122 11.29 -10.35 13.86
N ILE A 123 11.12 -9.58 12.79
CA ILE A 123 9.94 -9.61 11.91
C ILE A 123 10.33 -10.28 10.60
N LEU A 124 9.61 -11.32 10.21
CA LEU A 124 9.70 -11.95 8.89
C LEU A 124 8.61 -11.36 7.97
N THR A 125 9.01 -10.48 7.06
CA THR A 125 8.09 -9.74 6.19
C THR A 125 8.08 -10.35 4.79
N PHE A 126 6.92 -10.84 4.34
CA PHE A 126 6.72 -11.32 2.98
C PHE A 126 6.19 -10.19 2.11
N ARG A 127 6.91 -9.84 1.03
CA ARG A 127 6.59 -8.72 0.14
C ARG A 127 6.50 -9.17 -1.31
N TRP A 128 5.81 -8.38 -2.11
CA TRP A 128 5.84 -8.55 -3.56
C TRP A 128 7.21 -8.21 -4.15
N GLY A 129 7.73 -9.09 -5.00
CA GLY A 129 8.98 -8.90 -5.74
C GLY A 129 8.87 -9.24 -7.23
N GLY A 130 7.65 -9.30 -7.76
CA GLY A 130 7.38 -9.56 -9.16
C GLY A 130 7.65 -8.35 -10.07
N LEU A 131 7.34 -8.51 -11.36
CA LEU A 131 7.65 -7.52 -12.40
C LEU A 131 6.81 -6.25 -12.31
N ASN A 132 5.54 -6.41 -11.97
CA ASN A 132 4.59 -5.30 -11.90
C ASN A 132 4.82 -4.48 -10.63
N GLU A 133 4.71 -3.16 -10.73
CA GLU A 133 4.89 -2.26 -9.59
C GLU A 133 3.60 -2.06 -8.84
N ILE A 134 3.66 -1.97 -7.51
CA ILE A 134 2.48 -1.71 -6.69
C ILE A 134 2.08 -0.25 -6.84
N ILE A 135 0.85 0.00 -7.27
CA ILE A 135 0.26 1.34 -7.32
C ILE A 135 -0.88 1.36 -6.32
N ALA A 136 -0.64 1.96 -5.15
CA ALA A 136 -1.69 2.13 -4.15
C ALA A 136 -2.73 3.13 -4.66
N PRO A 137 -4.04 2.80 -4.67
CA PRO A 137 -5.05 3.78 -5.03
C PRO A 137 -5.04 4.96 -4.06
N ALA A 138 -5.21 6.18 -4.55
CA ALA A 138 -5.16 7.41 -3.74
C ALA A 138 -6.11 7.39 -2.52
N GLN A 139 -7.20 6.63 -2.60
CA GLN A 139 -8.17 6.44 -1.51
C GLN A 139 -7.58 5.80 -0.25
N TRP A 140 -6.42 5.13 -0.34
CA TRP A 140 -5.74 4.53 0.81
C TRP A 140 -5.05 5.56 1.73
N GLY A 141 -4.99 6.83 1.29
CA GLY A 141 -4.37 7.91 2.05
C GLY A 141 -2.85 7.79 2.14
N GLU A 142 -2.26 8.56 3.05
CA GLU A 142 -0.80 8.73 3.18
C GLU A 142 -0.08 7.44 3.63
N THR A 143 -0.78 6.48 4.22
CA THR A 143 -0.20 5.19 4.63
C THR A 143 -0.05 4.19 3.49
N GLY A 144 -0.64 4.45 2.32
CA GLY A 144 -0.63 3.52 1.19
C GLY A 144 -1.41 2.22 1.45
N SER A 145 -1.36 1.31 0.48
CA SER A 145 -2.00 0.00 0.59
C SER A 145 -1.17 -0.95 1.43
N SER A 146 -1.80 -1.93 2.07
CA SER A 146 -1.11 -2.87 2.97
C SER A 146 0.02 -3.69 2.32
N VAL A 147 0.02 -3.79 0.99
CA VAL A 147 1.06 -4.45 0.19
C VAL A 147 2.21 -3.53 -0.21
N SER A 148 2.03 -2.21 -0.11
CA SER A 148 2.99 -1.20 -0.55
C SER A 148 4.18 -1.04 0.41
N ASP A 149 5.33 -0.62 -0.13
CA ASP A 149 6.48 -0.27 0.70
C ASP A 149 6.19 0.93 1.63
N ILE A 150 5.31 1.85 1.23
CA ILE A 150 4.88 2.99 2.06
C ILE A 150 4.26 2.50 3.38
N PHE A 151 3.34 1.53 3.31
CA PHE A 151 2.70 0.97 4.50
C PHE A 151 3.72 0.27 5.39
N ILE A 152 4.60 -0.51 4.78
CA ILE A 152 5.61 -1.27 5.50
C ILE A 152 6.59 -0.34 6.24
N ASP A 153 7.03 0.71 5.56
CA ASP A 153 7.92 1.72 6.11
C ASP A 153 7.26 2.50 7.23
N ALA A 154 5.97 2.82 7.10
CA ALA A 154 5.21 3.52 8.11
C ALA A 154 5.15 2.73 9.43
N TYR A 155 4.87 1.41 9.40
CA TYR A 155 4.88 0.63 10.63
C TYR A 155 6.30 0.39 11.15
N CYS A 156 7.31 0.26 10.28
CA CYS A 156 8.70 0.10 10.71
C CYS A 156 9.22 1.37 11.41
N ASP A 157 8.90 2.54 10.87
CA ASP A 157 9.17 3.83 11.49
C ASP A 157 8.46 3.94 12.84
N HIS A 158 7.20 3.52 12.92
CA HIS A 158 6.46 3.48 14.17
C HIS A 158 7.12 2.57 15.19
N PHE A 159 7.48 1.34 14.82
CA PHE A 159 8.11 0.37 15.72
C PHE A 159 9.48 0.86 16.20
N GLN A 160 10.25 1.52 15.34
CA GLN A 160 11.53 2.11 15.71
C GLN A 160 11.39 3.16 16.84
N GLN A 161 10.27 3.88 16.92
CA GLN A 161 10.07 4.87 17.99
C GLN A 161 10.06 4.21 19.37
N TYR A 162 9.56 2.98 19.46
CA TYR A 162 9.46 2.20 20.71
C TYR A 162 10.69 1.32 20.93
N LEU A 163 11.05 0.52 19.92
CA LEU A 163 12.13 -0.47 20.03
C LEU A 163 13.52 0.11 19.78
N LYS A 164 13.63 1.36 19.32
CA LYS A 164 14.88 2.00 18.88
C LYS A 164 15.59 1.10 17.86
N THR A 165 16.74 0.53 18.22
CA THR A 165 17.53 -0.39 17.39
C THR A 165 17.48 -1.84 17.91
N GLY A 166 16.52 -2.15 18.78
CA GLY A 166 16.25 -3.46 19.37
C GLY A 166 15.40 -4.38 18.48
N TYR A 167 15.19 -4.05 17.21
CA TYR A 167 14.43 -4.89 16.28
C TYR A 167 15.23 -5.21 15.01
N GLU A 168 14.77 -6.21 14.28
CA GLU A 168 15.22 -6.50 12.92
C GLU A 168 14.07 -6.94 12.02
N VAL A 169 14.23 -6.71 10.72
CA VAL A 169 13.28 -7.11 9.69
C VAL A 169 14.01 -7.95 8.65
N TRP A 170 13.52 -9.18 8.48
CA TRP A 170 13.93 -10.13 7.46
C TRP A 170 12.88 -10.12 6.36
N THR A 171 13.24 -9.64 5.18
CA THR A 171 12.33 -9.56 4.03
C THR A 171 12.47 -10.79 3.15
N VAL A 172 11.33 -11.34 2.73
CA VAL A 172 11.17 -12.41 1.74
C VAL A 172 10.39 -11.86 0.56
N TYR A 173 11.01 -11.78 -0.62
CA TYR A 173 10.34 -11.33 -1.83
C TYR A 173 9.72 -12.49 -2.60
N ILE A 174 8.40 -12.43 -2.80
CA ILE A 174 7.60 -13.39 -3.57
C ILE A 174 7.43 -12.88 -5.00
N GLU A 175 7.88 -13.67 -5.98
CA GLU A 175 7.62 -13.38 -7.40
C GLU A 175 6.25 -13.88 -7.82
N ASP A 176 5.95 -15.11 -7.43
CA ASP A 176 4.82 -15.88 -7.92
C ASP A 176 4.48 -17.06 -7.00
N LYS A 177 3.48 -17.86 -7.37
CA LYS A 177 3.05 -19.08 -6.71
C LYS A 177 4.17 -20.07 -6.47
N SER A 178 5.13 -20.18 -7.38
CA SER A 178 6.22 -21.15 -7.26
C SER A 178 7.11 -20.87 -6.06
N ASP A 179 7.34 -19.60 -5.72
CA ASP A 179 8.11 -19.23 -4.53
C ASP A 179 7.34 -19.58 -3.25
N MET A 180 6.04 -19.30 -3.20
CA MET A 180 5.20 -19.67 -2.06
C MET A 180 5.17 -21.18 -1.82
N MET A 181 5.06 -21.99 -2.89
CA MET A 181 5.09 -23.46 -2.79
C MET A 181 6.43 -23.99 -2.28
N LYS A 182 7.56 -23.44 -2.77
CA LYS A 182 8.90 -23.81 -2.25
C LYS A 182 9.03 -23.50 -0.76
N ILE A 183 8.51 -22.35 -0.32
CA ILE A 183 8.48 -22.00 1.10
C ILE A 183 7.58 -22.95 1.87
N ALA A 184 6.40 -23.28 1.34
CA ALA A 184 5.49 -24.23 1.98
C ALA A 184 6.16 -25.59 2.26
N ASP A 185 6.94 -26.09 1.30
CA ASP A 185 7.67 -27.35 1.41
C ASP A 185 8.88 -27.28 2.36
N ALA A 186 9.53 -26.12 2.45
CA ALA A 186 10.83 -25.98 3.10
C ALA A 186 10.90 -24.99 4.28
N ALA A 187 9.77 -24.42 4.74
CA ALA A 187 9.76 -23.38 5.79
C ALA A 187 10.50 -23.80 7.07
N HIS A 188 10.39 -25.06 7.47
CA HIS A 188 11.09 -25.62 8.63
C HIS A 188 12.62 -25.70 8.45
N LEU A 189 13.12 -25.74 7.22
CA LEU A 189 14.55 -25.71 6.89
C LEU A 189 15.05 -24.27 6.74
N ILE A 190 14.26 -23.43 6.06
CA ILE A 190 14.59 -22.01 5.81
C ILE A 190 14.55 -21.25 7.13
N PHE A 191 13.44 -21.33 7.85
CA PHE A 191 13.17 -20.56 9.07
C PHE A 191 13.26 -21.40 10.34
N GLY A 192 13.94 -22.55 10.29
CA GLY A 192 14.10 -23.45 11.44
C GLY A 192 14.88 -22.83 12.61
N SER A 193 15.13 -23.61 13.66
CA SER A 193 15.78 -23.18 14.91
C SER A 193 17.19 -22.58 14.74
N HIS A 194 17.84 -22.80 13.60
CA HIS A 194 19.17 -22.29 13.29
C HIS A 194 19.16 -21.02 12.43
N HIS A 195 18.00 -20.56 11.96
CA HIS A 195 17.95 -19.31 11.22
C HIS A 195 18.37 -18.16 12.14
N PRO A 196 19.21 -17.20 11.69
CA PRO A 196 19.72 -16.15 12.57
C PRO A 196 18.64 -15.33 13.29
N MET A 197 17.48 -15.09 12.65
CA MET A 197 16.33 -14.43 13.29
C MET A 197 15.88 -15.08 14.61
N ARG A 198 16.14 -16.38 14.80
CA ARG A 198 15.73 -17.13 16.00
C ARG A 198 16.49 -16.76 17.27
N ARG A 199 17.51 -15.92 17.15
CA ARG A 199 18.17 -15.31 18.31
C ARG A 199 17.35 -14.20 18.94
N ALA A 200 16.33 -13.66 18.26
CA ALA A 200 15.47 -12.64 18.82
C ALA A 200 14.62 -13.20 19.97
N LYS A 201 14.32 -12.37 20.97
CA LYS A 201 13.43 -12.76 22.09
C LYS A 201 12.05 -13.14 21.60
N LYS A 202 11.53 -12.36 20.63
CA LYS A 202 10.26 -12.59 19.95
C LYS A 202 10.49 -12.66 18.44
N VAL A 203 9.72 -13.52 17.78
CA VAL A 203 9.70 -13.64 16.32
C VAL A 203 8.26 -13.62 15.82
N CYS A 204 8.02 -12.99 14.67
CA CYS A 204 6.71 -13.01 14.03
C CYS A 204 6.83 -12.97 12.51
N ALA A 205 5.73 -13.33 11.82
CA ALA A 205 5.60 -13.18 10.38
C ALA A 205 4.52 -12.14 10.04
N MET A 206 4.79 -11.34 8.99
CA MET A 206 3.88 -10.35 8.43
C MET A 206 3.81 -10.53 6.91
N TYR A 207 2.60 -10.69 6.37
CA TYR A 207 2.36 -10.99 4.96
C TYR A 207 1.73 -9.78 4.25
N HIS A 208 2.47 -9.18 3.34
CA HIS A 208 2.07 -8.01 2.56
C HIS A 208 1.78 -8.42 1.12
N LEU A 209 0.79 -9.31 0.96
CA LEU A 209 0.32 -9.85 -0.31
C LEU A 209 -1.20 -10.02 -0.23
N TYR A 210 -1.88 -9.98 -1.38
CA TYR A 210 -3.32 -10.12 -1.49
C TYR A 210 -3.68 -11.50 -2.08
N PRO A 211 -4.09 -12.48 -1.26
CA PRO A 211 -4.51 -13.79 -1.78
C PRO A 211 -5.77 -13.65 -2.64
N THR A 212 -5.70 -14.15 -3.87
CA THR A 212 -6.79 -14.11 -4.84
C THR A 212 -7.19 -15.49 -5.37
N GLY A 213 -8.45 -15.62 -5.77
CA GLY A 213 -9.00 -16.80 -6.43
C GLY A 213 -8.63 -16.93 -7.91
N PHE A 214 -8.05 -15.87 -8.50
CA PHE A 214 -7.63 -15.87 -9.90
C PHE A 214 -6.37 -16.69 -10.14
N GLU A 215 -6.29 -17.30 -11.32
CA GLU A 215 -5.07 -17.89 -11.84
C GLU A 215 -4.03 -16.80 -12.05
N GLU A 216 -2.82 -17.10 -11.62
CA GLU A 216 -1.68 -16.21 -11.74
C GLU A 216 -1.41 -15.87 -13.22
N HIS A 217 -1.10 -14.61 -13.51
CA HIS A 217 -0.98 -14.04 -14.86
C HIS A 217 -2.29 -13.88 -15.66
N CYS A 218 -3.42 -14.35 -15.14
CA CYS A 218 -4.73 -14.13 -15.77
C CYS A 218 -5.53 -12.99 -15.13
N VAL A 219 -4.88 -12.23 -14.27
CA VAL A 219 -5.43 -11.04 -13.66
C VAL A 219 -5.72 -10.00 -14.77
N PRO A 220 -6.98 -9.57 -14.97
CA PRO A 220 -7.33 -8.63 -16.03
C PRO A 220 -6.63 -7.29 -15.81
N ASN A 221 -5.59 -7.08 -16.61
CA ASN A 221 -4.69 -5.92 -16.60
C ASN A 221 -5.36 -4.55 -16.79
N SER A 222 -6.60 -4.49 -17.29
CA SER A 222 -7.38 -3.24 -17.33
C SER A 222 -8.30 -3.05 -16.11
N GLU A 223 -8.62 -4.12 -15.39
CA GLU A 223 -9.57 -4.10 -14.27
C GLU A 223 -8.87 -4.01 -12.91
N THR A 224 -7.64 -4.51 -12.78
CA THR A 224 -6.87 -4.45 -11.52
C THR A 224 -6.15 -3.14 -11.24
N GLY A 225 -6.44 -2.09 -12.02
CA GLY A 225 -5.79 -0.79 -11.88
C GLY A 225 -4.44 -0.72 -12.62
N GLY A 226 -3.76 0.42 -12.50
CA GLY A 226 -2.52 0.70 -13.24
C GLY A 226 -1.33 -0.20 -12.86
N ASP A 227 -1.45 -0.98 -11.79
CA ASP A 227 -0.40 -1.85 -11.25
C ASP A 227 -0.34 -3.24 -11.90
N GLY A 228 -1.24 -3.55 -12.83
CA GLY A 228 -1.27 -4.84 -13.51
C GLY A 228 -1.44 -6.04 -12.58
N GLY A 229 -2.03 -5.86 -11.39
CA GLY A 229 -2.25 -6.94 -10.43
C GLY A 229 -1.06 -7.26 -9.55
N ALA A 230 -0.18 -6.28 -9.31
CA ALA A 230 0.93 -6.44 -8.38
C ALA A 230 0.44 -6.92 -7.00
N ALA A 231 1.17 -7.85 -6.40
CA ALA A 231 0.86 -8.47 -5.10
C ALA A 231 -0.44 -9.30 -5.03
N LEU A 232 -1.22 -9.43 -6.11
CA LEU A 232 -2.32 -10.40 -6.19
C LEU A 232 -1.73 -11.80 -6.43
N VAL A 233 -1.84 -12.68 -5.44
CA VAL A 233 -1.16 -13.99 -5.43
C VAL A 233 -2.14 -15.15 -5.28
N ASP A 234 -1.79 -16.34 -5.79
CA ASP A 234 -2.61 -17.55 -5.67
C ASP A 234 -2.95 -17.86 -4.20
N GLN A 235 -4.25 -17.81 -3.86
CA GLN A 235 -4.68 -17.96 -2.47
C GLN A 235 -4.29 -19.32 -1.85
N GLN A 236 -4.33 -20.41 -2.62
CA GLN A 236 -4.04 -21.74 -2.07
C GLN A 236 -2.57 -21.85 -1.65
N ALA A 237 -1.65 -21.43 -2.52
CA ALA A 237 -0.23 -21.44 -2.22
C ALA A 237 0.12 -20.44 -1.11
N PHE A 238 -0.55 -19.29 -1.07
CA PHE A 238 -0.39 -18.30 -0.01
C PHE A 238 -0.72 -18.88 1.37
N TYR A 239 -1.90 -19.50 1.53
CA TYR A 239 -2.29 -20.10 2.82
C TYR A 239 -1.44 -21.33 3.19
N GLN A 240 -1.01 -22.13 2.21
CA GLN A 240 -0.06 -23.22 2.47
C GLN A 240 1.29 -22.71 2.97
N MET A 241 1.80 -21.61 2.39
CA MET A 241 3.00 -20.94 2.85
C MET A 241 2.84 -20.43 4.28
N MET A 242 1.76 -19.69 4.58
CA MET A 242 1.50 -19.19 5.94
C MET A 242 1.47 -20.32 6.96
N GLN A 243 0.72 -21.39 6.69
CA GLN A 243 0.62 -22.56 7.56
C GLN A 243 1.96 -23.26 7.76
N ALA A 244 2.83 -23.29 6.75
CA ALA A 244 4.16 -23.86 6.87
C ALA A 244 5.08 -23.01 7.75
N VAL A 245 5.02 -21.68 7.64
CA VAL A 245 5.75 -20.73 8.48
C VAL A 245 5.27 -20.81 9.93
N GLU A 246 3.95 -20.86 10.15
CA GLU A 246 3.35 -21.08 11.47
C GLU A 246 3.79 -22.41 12.09
N ARG A 247 3.81 -23.49 11.30
CA ARG A 247 4.28 -24.81 11.72
C ARG A 247 5.77 -24.85 12.01
N ALA A 248 6.56 -23.98 11.38
CA ALA A 248 7.96 -23.77 11.74
C ALA A 248 8.11 -23.07 13.11
N GLY A 249 7.02 -22.62 13.73
CA GLY A 249 7.02 -21.95 15.03
C GLY A 249 7.25 -20.45 14.91
N ILE A 250 6.84 -19.82 13.81
CA ILE A 250 6.81 -18.35 13.65
C ILE A 250 5.35 -17.91 13.59
N PRO A 251 4.82 -17.22 14.61
CA PRO A 251 3.42 -16.80 14.63
C PRO A 251 3.17 -15.71 13.58
N SER A 252 2.09 -15.84 12.83
CA SER A 252 1.56 -14.78 11.97
C SER A 252 0.96 -13.67 12.82
N ARG A 253 1.42 -12.43 12.63
CA ARG A 253 0.94 -11.23 13.36
C ARG A 253 0.33 -10.16 12.46
N PHE A 254 0.42 -10.35 11.14
CA PHE A 254 -0.25 -9.52 10.14
C PHE A 254 -0.45 -10.33 8.85
N PRO A 255 -1.63 -10.32 8.22
CA PRO A 255 -2.90 -9.71 8.65
C PRO A 255 -3.49 -10.37 9.90
N HIS A 256 -3.66 -11.69 9.87
CA HIS A 256 -4.07 -12.52 11.01
C HIS A 256 -3.37 -13.89 10.92
N ASP A 257 -3.69 -14.81 11.82
CA ASP A 257 -3.33 -16.22 11.62
C ASP A 257 -3.99 -16.78 10.34
N SER A 258 -3.34 -17.78 9.75
CA SER A 258 -3.74 -18.33 8.45
C SER A 258 -5.21 -18.76 8.39
N GLY A 259 -5.72 -19.39 9.45
CA GLY A 259 -7.09 -19.89 9.51
C GLY A 259 -8.12 -18.78 9.54
N PHE A 260 -7.97 -17.80 10.44
CA PHE A 260 -8.90 -16.68 10.51
C PHE A 260 -8.83 -15.78 9.29
N TYR A 261 -7.62 -15.53 8.75
CA TYR A 261 -7.47 -14.72 7.56
C TYR A 261 -8.16 -15.37 6.34
N GLU A 262 -8.04 -16.69 6.16
CA GLU A 262 -8.73 -17.41 5.08
C GLU A 262 -10.26 -17.28 5.20
N ILE A 263 -10.80 -17.37 6.42
CA ILE A 263 -12.24 -17.18 6.65
C ILE A 263 -12.70 -15.79 6.18
N LEU A 264 -11.95 -14.73 6.54
CA LEU A 264 -12.27 -13.37 6.16
C LEU A 264 -12.19 -13.17 4.63
N THR A 265 -11.04 -13.48 4.00
CA THR A 265 -10.84 -13.23 2.57
C THR A 265 -11.73 -14.10 1.69
N SER A 266 -12.04 -15.33 2.11
CA SER A 266 -12.95 -16.21 1.37
C SER A 266 -14.38 -15.69 1.37
N LYS A 267 -14.74 -14.77 2.29
CA LYS A 267 -16.08 -14.22 2.49
C LYS A 267 -17.15 -15.30 2.76
N ARG A 268 -16.74 -16.55 3.04
CA ARG A 268 -17.67 -17.68 3.28
C ARG A 268 -18.53 -17.47 4.53
N TRP A 269 -18.00 -16.73 5.50
CA TRP A 269 -18.71 -16.34 6.71
C TRP A 269 -20.08 -15.70 6.43
N THR A 270 -20.23 -14.99 5.29
CA THR A 270 -21.48 -14.29 4.92
C THR A 270 -22.67 -15.24 4.81
N TYR A 271 -22.52 -16.40 4.16
CA TYR A 271 -23.59 -17.38 4.01
C TYR A 271 -23.59 -18.42 5.13
N TYR A 272 -22.46 -18.68 5.81
CA TYR A 272 -22.45 -19.49 7.02
C TYR A 272 -23.23 -18.85 8.16
N MET A 273 -23.14 -17.52 8.29
CA MET A 273 -23.76 -16.76 9.39
C MET A 273 -25.10 -16.13 8.99
N ALA A 274 -25.58 -16.33 7.75
CA ALA A 274 -26.80 -15.68 7.25
C ALA A 274 -28.04 -15.93 8.11
N LEU A 275 -28.15 -17.05 8.82
CA LEU A 275 -29.30 -17.34 9.68
C LEU A 275 -29.13 -16.92 11.14
N VAL A 276 -28.04 -16.24 11.49
CA VAL A 276 -27.75 -15.77 12.84
C VAL A 276 -28.37 -14.38 13.04
N PRO A 277 -29.49 -14.23 13.80
CA PRO A 277 -30.28 -13.00 13.76
C PRO A 277 -29.55 -11.76 14.28
N HIS A 278 -28.75 -11.92 15.33
CA HIS A 278 -28.04 -10.83 16.00
C HIS A 278 -26.85 -10.28 15.21
N LEU A 279 -26.33 -11.04 14.23
CA LEU A 279 -25.28 -10.58 13.30
C LEU A 279 -25.85 -9.78 12.11
N ASN A 280 -27.18 -9.77 11.98
CA ASN A 280 -27.92 -8.89 11.10
C ASN A 280 -27.43 -8.87 9.63
N LEU A 281 -27.08 -10.04 9.11
CA LEU A 281 -26.64 -10.20 7.72
C LEU A 281 -27.81 -10.12 6.73
N PRO A 282 -27.59 -9.62 5.50
CA PRO A 282 -28.51 -9.78 4.39
C PRO A 282 -28.67 -11.26 4.06
N ALA A 283 -29.82 -11.65 3.51
CA ALA A 283 -30.00 -12.99 2.99
C ALA A 283 -28.90 -13.30 1.96
N THR A 284 -28.16 -14.40 2.19
CA THR A 284 -27.01 -14.78 1.38
C THR A 284 -26.97 -16.30 1.24
N VAL A 285 -26.65 -16.80 0.04
CA VAL A 285 -26.47 -18.22 -0.26
C VAL A 285 -25.19 -18.44 -1.06
N ALA A 286 -24.59 -19.61 -0.90
CA ALA A 286 -23.55 -20.09 -1.80
C ALA A 286 -24.19 -20.77 -3.01
N LEU A 287 -23.72 -20.45 -4.21
CA LEU A 287 -24.04 -21.16 -5.44
C LEU A 287 -22.81 -21.99 -5.87
N PRO A 288 -22.80 -23.30 -5.60
CA PRO A 288 -21.68 -24.17 -5.98
C PRO A 288 -21.39 -24.11 -7.48
N ARG A 289 -20.11 -24.00 -7.85
CA ARG A 289 -19.67 -23.95 -9.25
C ARG A 289 -20.10 -25.17 -10.05
N MET A 290 -20.12 -26.34 -9.44
CA MET A 290 -20.60 -27.57 -10.07
C MET A 290 -22.02 -27.42 -10.65
N LEU A 291 -22.90 -26.65 -10.00
CA LEU A 291 -24.27 -26.41 -10.49
C LEU A 291 -24.33 -25.49 -11.71
N ILE A 292 -23.30 -24.68 -11.91
CA ILE A 292 -23.13 -23.80 -13.08
C ILE A 292 -22.61 -24.64 -14.26
N GLU A 293 -21.59 -25.48 -14.00
CA GLU A 293 -20.82 -26.21 -15.03
C GLU A 293 -21.39 -27.59 -15.41
N GLN A 294 -22.40 -28.12 -14.70
CA GLN A 294 -22.94 -29.45 -14.96
C GLN A 294 -23.42 -29.62 -16.42
N ASN A 295 -23.31 -30.82 -17.01
CA ASN A 295 -23.89 -31.10 -18.33
C ASN A 295 -25.40 -30.80 -18.36
N GLY A 296 -25.80 -29.83 -19.20
CA GLY A 296 -27.17 -29.30 -19.24
C GLY A 296 -27.51 -28.29 -18.13
N GLY A 297 -26.57 -28.00 -17.25
CA GLY A 297 -26.51 -26.79 -16.43
C GLY A 297 -26.29 -25.58 -17.31
N SER A 298 -27.00 -24.52 -16.99
CA SER A 298 -26.80 -23.22 -17.61
C SER A 298 -26.85 -22.18 -16.51
N CYS A 299 -26.22 -21.02 -16.73
CA CYS A 299 -26.36 -19.88 -15.84
C CYS A 299 -27.83 -19.58 -15.51
N ALA A 300 -28.76 -19.88 -16.42
CA ALA A 300 -30.21 -19.76 -16.19
C ALA A 300 -30.75 -20.74 -15.12
N LYS A 301 -30.35 -22.03 -15.17
CA LYS A 301 -30.76 -23.01 -14.15
C LYS A 301 -30.13 -22.71 -12.80
N ALA A 302 -28.83 -22.39 -12.80
CA ALA A 302 -28.10 -21.99 -11.62
C ALA A 302 -28.72 -20.74 -10.96
N ALA A 303 -29.09 -19.73 -11.75
CA ALA A 303 -29.79 -18.54 -11.28
C ALA A 303 -31.14 -18.89 -10.63
N ASN A 304 -31.92 -19.81 -11.22
CA ASN A 304 -33.18 -20.25 -10.62
C ASN A 304 -32.98 -20.90 -9.26
N TRP A 305 -32.03 -21.83 -9.14
CA TRP A 305 -31.71 -22.48 -7.87
C TRP A 305 -31.23 -21.49 -6.81
N ALA A 306 -30.31 -20.60 -7.18
CA ALA A 306 -29.82 -19.56 -6.27
C ALA A 306 -30.93 -18.63 -5.82
N TYR A 307 -31.80 -18.20 -6.73
CA TYR A 307 -32.93 -17.31 -6.43
C TYR A 307 -33.94 -17.96 -5.47
N GLU A 308 -34.31 -19.23 -5.70
CA GLU A 308 -35.22 -19.96 -4.81
C GLU A 308 -34.61 -20.22 -3.42
N ALA A 309 -33.32 -20.56 -3.37
CA ALA A 309 -32.60 -20.73 -2.11
C ALA A 309 -32.51 -19.41 -1.34
N LEU A 310 -32.18 -18.32 -2.04
CA LEU A 310 -32.08 -16.98 -1.46
C LEU A 310 -33.42 -16.51 -0.88
N ASP A 311 -34.53 -16.72 -1.61
CA ASP A 311 -35.86 -16.35 -1.11
C ASP A 311 -36.26 -17.18 0.13
N LYS A 312 -35.93 -18.47 0.17
CA LYS A 312 -36.13 -19.31 1.38
C LYS A 312 -35.32 -18.80 2.58
N VAL A 313 -34.04 -18.47 2.38
CA VAL A 313 -33.19 -17.92 3.46
C VAL A 313 -33.74 -16.58 3.95
N ARG A 314 -34.17 -15.71 3.03
CA ARG A 314 -34.79 -14.42 3.34
C ARG A 314 -36.07 -14.57 4.15
N GLN A 315 -36.97 -15.47 3.75
CA GLN A 315 -38.19 -15.78 4.51
C GLN A 315 -37.85 -16.34 5.91
N LYS A 316 -36.82 -17.19 6.01
CA LYS A 316 -36.39 -17.74 7.30
C LYS A 316 -35.79 -16.66 8.21
N GLN A 317 -34.96 -15.77 7.68
CA GLN A 317 -34.43 -14.62 8.43
C GLN A 317 -35.55 -13.74 8.99
N ARG A 318 -36.56 -13.40 8.16
CA ARG A 318 -37.74 -12.64 8.60
C ARG A 318 -38.43 -13.31 9.78
N SER A 319 -38.72 -14.62 9.64
CA SER A 319 -39.34 -15.41 10.71
C SER A 319 -38.53 -15.41 11.99
N LEU A 320 -37.20 -15.52 11.91
CA LEU A 320 -36.32 -15.50 13.08
C LEU A 320 -36.24 -14.12 13.76
N ARG A 321 -36.47 -13.03 13.00
CA ARG A 321 -36.52 -11.65 13.50
C ARG A 321 -37.91 -11.22 13.95
N GLY A 322 -38.94 -12.04 13.75
CA GLY A 322 -40.33 -11.67 13.99
C GLY A 322 -40.88 -10.63 13.00
N GLU A 323 -40.21 -10.43 11.85
CA GLU A 323 -40.66 -9.54 10.77
C GLU A 323 -41.87 -10.16 10.04
N ALA A 324 -42.81 -9.34 9.57
CA ALA A 324 -44.00 -9.85 8.88
C ALA A 324 -43.61 -10.48 7.52
N PRO A 325 -44.31 -11.54 7.04
CA PRO A 325 -43.96 -12.19 5.77
C PRO A 325 -43.96 -11.24 4.55
N THR A 326 -44.78 -10.19 4.59
CA THR A 326 -44.94 -9.18 3.53
C THR A 326 -43.94 -8.04 3.60
N GLU A 327 -43.16 -7.94 4.68
CA GLU A 327 -42.28 -6.81 4.96
C GLU A 327 -41.02 -6.84 4.07
N GLY A 328 -40.89 -5.88 3.15
CA GLY A 328 -39.77 -5.78 2.20
C GLY A 328 -40.03 -6.37 0.80
N GLY A 329 -41.25 -6.76 0.47
CA GLY A 329 -41.66 -7.10 -0.90
C GLY A 329 -41.00 -8.37 -1.48
N PRO A 330 -41.23 -8.67 -2.77
CA PRO A 330 -40.62 -9.81 -3.47
C PRO A 330 -39.12 -9.61 -3.67
N LEU A 331 -38.37 -10.72 -3.79
CA LEU A 331 -36.95 -10.67 -4.12
C LEU A 331 -36.78 -10.14 -5.54
N CYS A 332 -36.36 -8.88 -5.72
CA CYS A 332 -36.24 -8.30 -7.06
C CYS A 332 -34.79 -8.13 -7.51
N LYS A 333 -33.85 -7.92 -6.60
CA LYS A 333 -32.46 -7.57 -6.93
C LYS A 333 -31.47 -8.00 -5.85
N GLY A 334 -30.20 -8.02 -6.22
CA GLY A 334 -29.09 -8.43 -5.37
C GLY A 334 -27.73 -8.18 -5.96
N VAL A 335 -26.74 -8.81 -5.34
CA VAL A 335 -25.36 -8.85 -5.82
C VAL A 335 -24.86 -10.28 -5.88
N ALA A 336 -24.04 -10.58 -6.88
CA ALA A 336 -23.26 -11.81 -6.99
C ALA A 336 -21.78 -11.44 -6.79
N LYS A 337 -21.05 -12.22 -5.99
CA LYS A 337 -19.68 -11.91 -5.58
C LYS A 337 -18.75 -13.11 -5.67
N LEU A 338 -17.47 -12.85 -5.87
CA LEU A 338 -16.39 -13.80 -5.60
C LEU A 338 -15.82 -13.60 -4.19
N GLY A 339 -15.44 -14.71 -3.55
CA GLY A 339 -14.47 -14.70 -2.45
C GLY A 339 -13.05 -14.50 -2.98
N PHE A 340 -12.10 -14.16 -2.12
CA PHE A 340 -10.70 -13.89 -2.50
C PHE A 340 -10.59 -12.88 -3.67
N SER A 341 -11.42 -11.84 -3.58
CA SER A 341 -11.45 -10.71 -4.51
C SER A 341 -11.42 -9.41 -3.71
N TRP A 342 -10.66 -8.47 -4.24
CA TRP A 342 -10.25 -7.23 -3.59
C TRP A 342 -10.90 -6.03 -4.27
N GLU A 343 -11.03 -4.93 -3.52
CA GLU A 343 -11.49 -3.62 -4.04
C GLU A 343 -12.82 -3.63 -4.81
N ALA A 344 -13.71 -4.57 -4.48
CA ALA A 344 -15.03 -4.76 -5.09
C ALA A 344 -15.02 -5.07 -6.61
N LEU A 345 -13.88 -5.49 -7.18
CA LEU A 345 -13.74 -5.81 -8.60
C LEU A 345 -14.77 -6.85 -9.09
N ASP A 346 -15.00 -7.89 -8.29
CA ASP A 346 -15.84 -9.03 -8.68
C ASP A 346 -17.18 -9.07 -7.95
N VAL A 347 -17.80 -7.89 -7.81
CA VAL A 347 -19.15 -7.73 -7.28
C VAL A 347 -20.07 -7.22 -8.40
N LYS A 348 -20.99 -8.06 -8.86
CA LYS A 348 -21.91 -7.71 -9.94
C LYS A 348 -23.34 -7.53 -9.42
N TYR A 349 -23.92 -6.36 -9.64
CA TYR A 349 -25.33 -6.10 -9.38
C TYR A 349 -26.23 -6.91 -10.32
N TRP A 350 -27.36 -7.39 -9.81
CA TRP A 350 -28.38 -8.07 -10.63
C TRP A 350 -29.79 -7.65 -10.27
N GLU A 351 -30.67 -7.68 -11.27
CA GLU A 351 -32.11 -7.47 -11.13
C GLU A 351 -32.89 -8.55 -11.90
N GLY A 352 -33.86 -9.14 -11.23
CA GLY A 352 -34.61 -10.29 -11.69
C GLY A 352 -33.74 -11.54 -11.89
N LYS A 353 -34.39 -12.65 -12.26
CA LYS A 353 -33.70 -13.91 -12.54
C LYS A 353 -32.77 -13.83 -13.76
N ALA A 354 -33.16 -13.05 -14.77
CA ALA A 354 -32.34 -12.84 -15.97
C ALA A 354 -31.05 -12.04 -15.65
N GLY A 355 -31.14 -10.98 -14.83
CA GLY A 355 -29.95 -10.26 -14.38
C GLY A 355 -29.03 -11.15 -13.54
N LEU A 356 -29.58 -12.01 -12.67
CA LEU A 356 -28.77 -12.94 -11.88
C LEU A 356 -28.06 -13.95 -12.78
N GLN A 357 -28.72 -14.46 -13.82
CA GLN A 357 -28.08 -15.29 -14.84
C GLN A 357 -26.91 -14.56 -15.50
N THR A 358 -27.09 -13.30 -15.89
CA THR A 358 -26.01 -12.49 -16.49
C THR A 358 -24.85 -12.31 -15.53
N ALA A 359 -25.12 -11.97 -14.27
CA ALA A 359 -24.06 -11.81 -13.26
C ALA A 359 -23.27 -13.10 -13.01
N ILE A 360 -23.95 -14.25 -12.95
CA ILE A 360 -23.31 -15.57 -12.86
C ILE A 360 -22.41 -15.82 -14.08
N SER A 361 -22.94 -15.55 -15.28
CA SER A 361 -22.19 -15.69 -16.53
C SER A 361 -20.96 -14.77 -16.57
N GLN A 362 -21.08 -13.53 -16.10
CA GLN A 362 -19.97 -12.58 -16.07
C GLN A 362 -18.85 -13.04 -15.14
N LEU A 363 -19.20 -13.54 -13.96
CA LEU A 363 -18.23 -14.00 -12.97
C LEU A 363 -17.58 -15.34 -13.32
N THR A 364 -18.17 -16.16 -14.21
CA THR A 364 -17.65 -17.51 -14.48
C THR A 364 -17.23 -17.76 -15.93
N GLN A 365 -17.83 -17.06 -16.89
CA GLN A 365 -17.75 -17.37 -18.33
C GLN A 365 -17.28 -16.20 -19.20
N ALA A 366 -17.10 -14.98 -18.66
CA ALA A 366 -16.85 -13.78 -19.47
C ALA A 366 -15.39 -13.30 -19.42
N ILE A 367 -14.53 -13.90 -20.24
CA ILE A 367 -13.41 -13.23 -20.90
C ILE A 367 -13.57 -13.46 -22.39
N GLU A 368 -13.87 -12.42 -23.15
CA GLU A 368 -13.91 -12.51 -24.61
C GLU A 368 -12.48 -12.51 -25.16
N ILE A 369 -11.99 -13.67 -25.61
CA ILE A 369 -10.73 -13.80 -26.35
C ILE A 369 -11.09 -14.17 -27.78
N SER A 370 -10.75 -13.31 -28.74
CA SER A 370 -10.99 -13.57 -30.18
C SER A 370 -12.46 -13.85 -30.51
N ASP A 371 -13.39 -13.05 -29.97
CA ASP A 371 -14.85 -13.19 -30.13
C ASP A 371 -15.42 -14.50 -29.55
N GLU A 372 -14.65 -15.22 -28.72
CA GLU A 372 -15.10 -16.39 -27.96
C GLU A 372 -15.12 -16.10 -26.45
N TYR A 373 -16.24 -16.42 -25.78
CA TYR A 373 -16.35 -16.38 -24.33
C TYR A 373 -15.50 -17.50 -23.71
N THR A 374 -14.32 -17.15 -23.24
CA THR A 374 -13.45 -17.97 -22.40
C THR A 374 -13.74 -17.69 -20.92
N GLY A 375 -13.68 -18.71 -20.06
CA GLY A 375 -14.05 -18.53 -18.64
C GLY A 375 -13.17 -17.50 -17.91
N GLN A 376 -13.72 -16.84 -16.89
CA GLN A 376 -12.84 -16.18 -15.93
C GLN A 376 -12.00 -17.27 -15.24
N PRO A 377 -10.66 -17.19 -15.30
CA PRO A 377 -9.77 -18.22 -14.78
C PRO A 377 -9.61 -17.99 -13.28
N HIS A 378 -10.68 -18.25 -12.53
CA HIS A 378 -10.62 -18.35 -11.08
C HIS A 378 -10.93 -19.78 -10.66
N ASN A 379 -10.37 -20.26 -9.55
CA ASN A 379 -10.55 -21.64 -9.08
C ASN A 379 -11.57 -21.78 -7.92
N LEU A 380 -12.37 -20.74 -7.70
CA LEU A 380 -13.34 -20.69 -6.60
C LEU A 380 -14.45 -21.74 -6.74
N GLU A 381 -14.81 -22.35 -5.61
CA GLU A 381 -15.77 -23.46 -5.50
C GLU A 381 -17.24 -23.01 -5.59
N ALA A 382 -17.53 -21.75 -5.32
CA ALA A 382 -18.89 -21.21 -5.28
C ALA A 382 -18.91 -19.69 -5.50
N LEU A 383 -20.01 -19.19 -6.05
CA LEU A 383 -20.36 -17.77 -6.05
C LEU A 383 -21.17 -17.43 -4.79
N ILE A 384 -21.03 -16.20 -4.29
CA ILE A 384 -21.81 -15.68 -3.17
C ILE A 384 -22.96 -14.87 -3.74
N ILE A 385 -24.20 -15.32 -3.52
CA ILE A 385 -25.41 -14.65 -4.01
C ILE A 385 -26.15 -14.04 -2.83
N GLN A 386 -26.30 -12.72 -2.84
CA GLN A 386 -26.83 -11.93 -1.73
C GLN A 386 -27.99 -11.04 -2.18
N GLU A 387 -29.00 -10.84 -1.34
CA GLU A 387 -30.06 -9.85 -1.61
C GLU A 387 -29.51 -8.42 -1.59
N PHE A 388 -30.12 -7.52 -2.35
CA PHE A 388 -29.71 -6.12 -2.32
C PHE A 388 -30.32 -5.46 -1.08
N VAL A 389 -29.49 -4.76 -0.31
CA VAL A 389 -29.95 -3.97 0.82
C VAL A 389 -30.02 -2.52 0.39
N GLU A 390 -31.22 -1.94 0.39
CA GLU A 390 -31.39 -0.49 0.25
C GLU A 390 -30.76 0.23 1.45
N HIS A 391 -29.94 1.23 1.18
CA HIS A 391 -29.23 1.97 2.20
C HIS A 391 -28.93 3.39 1.71
N ASP A 392 -28.75 4.30 2.67
CA ASP A 392 -28.36 5.68 2.39
C ASP A 392 -26.83 5.82 2.35
N MET A 393 -26.10 5.00 3.11
CA MET A 393 -24.63 5.00 3.19
C MET A 393 -24.06 3.67 3.72
N GLU A 394 -22.75 3.51 3.60
CA GLU A 394 -21.94 2.56 4.35
C GLU A 394 -21.36 3.24 5.59
N LEU A 395 -21.35 2.54 6.72
CA LEU A 395 -20.71 2.98 7.96
C LEU A 395 -19.63 1.97 8.34
N ARG A 396 -18.40 2.45 8.50
CA ARG A 396 -17.21 1.63 8.81
C ARG A 396 -16.77 1.89 10.25
N LEU A 397 -16.78 0.84 11.06
CA LEU A 397 -16.25 0.85 12.42
C LEU A 397 -14.89 0.19 12.44
N TYR A 398 -13.88 0.94 12.89
CA TYR A 398 -12.51 0.48 13.03
C TYR A 398 -12.30 0.07 14.48
N VAL A 399 -12.10 -1.23 14.69
CA VAL A 399 -11.86 -1.80 16.01
C VAL A 399 -10.36 -2.06 16.16
N VAL A 400 -9.77 -1.53 17.23
CA VAL A 400 -8.35 -1.71 17.56
C VAL A 400 -8.27 -2.23 18.98
N ASN A 401 -7.56 -3.34 19.21
CA ASN A 401 -7.53 -4.03 20.51
C ASN A 401 -8.92 -4.30 21.11
N GLY A 402 -9.92 -4.55 20.27
CA GLY A 402 -11.30 -4.86 20.70
C GLY A 402 -12.17 -3.63 20.95
N GLU A 403 -11.62 -2.42 20.86
CA GLU A 403 -12.35 -1.17 21.08
C GLU A 403 -12.59 -0.42 19.77
N VAL A 404 -13.76 0.21 19.62
CA VAL A 404 -14.08 1.02 18.43
C VAL A 404 -13.35 2.37 18.51
N GLU A 405 -12.30 2.53 17.70
CA GLU A 405 -11.43 3.72 17.69
C GLU A 405 -11.81 4.77 16.65
N ALA A 406 -12.46 4.37 15.56
CA ALA A 406 -12.91 5.31 14.55
C ALA A 406 -14.22 4.85 13.88
N THR A 407 -15.00 5.84 13.46
CA THR A 407 -16.14 5.69 12.56
C THR A 407 -15.84 6.50 11.30
N ILE A 408 -16.03 5.92 10.12
CA ILE A 408 -15.96 6.62 8.83
C ILE A 408 -17.19 6.24 8.01
N TYR A 409 -17.76 7.20 7.29
CA TYR A 409 -18.94 6.98 6.45
C TYR A 409 -18.52 7.01 4.99
N THR A 410 -18.97 6.02 4.22
CA THR A 410 -18.62 5.89 2.80
C THR A 410 -19.85 5.68 1.95
N LYS A 411 -19.76 6.01 0.66
CA LYS A 411 -20.86 5.79 -0.29
C LYS A 411 -20.35 5.62 -1.71
N PHE A 412 -20.83 4.58 -2.38
CA PHE A 412 -20.76 4.49 -3.83
C PHE A 412 -21.98 5.17 -4.44
N CYS A 413 -21.76 6.30 -5.11
CA CYS A 413 -22.87 7.14 -5.58
C CYS A 413 -23.42 6.72 -6.95
N LYS A 414 -22.78 5.80 -7.66
CA LYS A 414 -23.17 5.38 -9.00
C LYS A 414 -23.00 3.87 -9.23
N ILE A 415 -23.95 3.28 -9.95
CA ILE A 415 -23.76 1.99 -10.62
C ILE A 415 -23.30 2.26 -12.05
N LYS A 416 -22.14 1.70 -12.42
CA LYS A 416 -21.52 1.84 -13.74
C LYS A 416 -22.24 0.96 -14.78
N PRO A 417 -22.05 1.19 -16.09
CA PRO A 417 -22.68 0.37 -17.15
C PRO A 417 -22.34 -1.13 -17.10
N ASN A 418 -21.19 -1.49 -16.52
CA ASN A 418 -20.76 -2.87 -16.31
C ASN A 418 -21.31 -3.50 -15.01
N ASN A 419 -22.30 -2.88 -14.37
CA ASN A 419 -22.94 -3.30 -13.12
C ASN A 419 -22.03 -3.27 -11.87
N GLU A 420 -20.90 -2.57 -11.94
CA GLU A 420 -20.04 -2.30 -10.78
C GLU A 420 -20.40 -1.00 -10.08
N PHE A 421 -19.95 -0.86 -8.84
CA PHE A 421 -20.11 0.35 -8.05
C PHE A 421 -19.00 1.38 -8.37
N GLY A 422 -19.31 2.67 -8.31
CA GLY A 422 -18.40 3.77 -8.59
C GLY A 422 -18.83 5.09 -7.96
N ASP A 423 -18.05 6.15 -8.22
CA ASP A 423 -18.19 7.47 -7.55
C ASP A 423 -18.14 7.35 -6.02
N PHE A 424 -17.01 6.82 -5.53
CA PHE A 424 -16.74 6.62 -4.11
C PHE A 424 -16.55 7.96 -3.40
N LYS A 425 -17.24 8.14 -2.27
CA LYS A 425 -17.13 9.31 -1.40
C LYS A 425 -17.00 8.90 0.06
N GLU A 426 -16.38 9.76 0.85
CA GLU A 426 -16.16 9.56 2.28
C GLU A 426 -16.45 10.82 3.08
N HIS A 427 -16.94 10.63 4.31
CA HIS A 427 -17.11 11.66 5.34
C HIS A 427 -16.55 11.16 6.66
N PHE A 428 -15.97 12.08 7.44
CA PHE A 428 -15.31 11.77 8.71
C PHE A 428 -16.09 12.30 9.93
N THR A 429 -17.18 13.02 9.68
CA THR A 429 -18.06 13.57 10.72
C THR A 429 -19.49 13.12 10.51
N LEU A 430 -20.22 13.03 11.62
CA LEU A 430 -21.62 12.60 11.62
C LEU A 430 -22.49 13.62 10.89
N GLU A 431 -22.21 14.91 11.06
CA GLU A 431 -22.95 16.01 10.49
C GLU A 431 -22.89 16.01 8.95
N GLU A 432 -21.70 15.83 8.38
CA GLU A 432 -21.52 15.72 6.92
C GLU A 432 -22.20 14.47 6.37
N ALA A 433 -22.04 13.32 7.03
CA ALA A 433 -22.67 12.07 6.60
C ALA A 433 -24.20 12.13 6.66
N ALA A 434 -24.77 12.86 7.62
CA ALA A 434 -26.21 13.04 7.75
C ALA A 434 -26.84 13.73 6.53
N GLU A 435 -26.07 14.47 5.73
CA GLU A 435 -26.55 15.04 4.45
C GLU A 435 -27.06 13.96 3.50
N TRP A 436 -26.44 12.77 3.48
CA TRP A 436 -26.90 11.63 2.69
C TRP A 436 -28.24 11.06 3.17
N MET A 437 -28.66 11.38 4.39
CA MET A 437 -29.96 11.05 4.98
C MET A 437 -30.94 12.23 4.97
N GLY A 438 -30.63 13.30 4.22
CA GLY A 438 -31.46 14.52 4.18
C GLY A 438 -31.38 15.35 5.46
N GLY A 439 -30.25 15.28 6.17
CA GLY A 439 -30.00 16.00 7.43
C GLY A 439 -30.55 15.30 8.68
N ASP A 440 -31.04 14.06 8.58
CA ASP A 440 -31.58 13.32 9.73
C ASP A 440 -30.48 12.72 10.62
N VAL A 441 -29.89 13.60 11.44
CA VAL A 441 -28.88 13.26 12.45
C VAL A 441 -29.39 12.23 13.47
N ALA A 442 -30.68 12.23 13.80
CA ALA A 442 -31.24 11.31 14.78
C ALA A 442 -31.22 9.87 14.25
N THR A 443 -31.61 9.69 12.98
CA THR A 443 -31.52 8.39 12.31
C THR A 443 -30.08 7.91 12.23
N LEU A 444 -29.12 8.76 11.87
CA LEU A 444 -27.71 8.34 11.79
C LEU A 444 -27.15 7.91 13.16
N LYS A 445 -27.47 8.63 14.24
CA LYS A 445 -27.10 8.23 15.61
C LYS A 445 -27.72 6.90 16.05
N ASP A 446 -28.96 6.65 15.67
CA ASP A 446 -29.61 5.36 15.90
C ASP A 446 -28.91 4.24 15.12
N GLY A 447 -28.49 4.51 13.88
CA GLY A 447 -27.69 3.61 13.06
C GLY A 447 -26.32 3.30 13.67
N GLU A 448 -25.58 4.30 14.15
CA GLU A 448 -24.31 4.11 14.85
C GLU A 448 -24.44 3.23 16.09
N ARG A 449 -25.47 3.47 16.91
CA ARG A 449 -25.74 2.66 18.09
C ARG A 449 -25.93 1.19 17.70
N GLN A 450 -26.81 0.93 16.73
CA GLN A 450 -27.07 -0.42 16.23
C GLN A 450 -25.80 -1.07 15.64
N CYS A 451 -24.99 -0.33 14.88
CA CYS A 451 -23.72 -0.85 14.34
C CYS A 451 -22.80 -1.32 15.47
N ARG A 452 -22.63 -0.52 16.54
CA ARG A 452 -21.81 -0.88 17.71
C ARG A 452 -22.33 -2.10 18.46
N GLU A 453 -23.64 -2.21 18.63
CA GLU A 453 -24.28 -3.40 19.22
C GLU A 453 -24.00 -4.66 18.40
N ILE A 454 -24.12 -4.58 17.07
CA ILE A 454 -23.82 -5.69 16.15
C ILE A 454 -22.31 -5.99 16.13
N THR A 455 -21.45 -4.97 16.20
CA THR A 455 -19.99 -5.14 16.31
C THR A 455 -19.62 -5.94 17.55
N ALA A 456 -20.27 -5.70 18.71
CA ALA A 456 -20.01 -6.47 19.92
C ALA A 456 -20.24 -7.98 19.69
N HIS A 457 -21.34 -8.34 19.02
CA HIS A 457 -21.60 -9.74 18.66
C HIS A 457 -20.59 -10.31 17.64
N TRP A 458 -20.14 -9.49 16.70
CA TRP A 458 -19.06 -9.91 15.81
C TRP A 458 -17.75 -10.11 16.55
N MET A 459 -17.43 -9.27 17.52
CA MET A 459 -16.24 -9.44 18.36
C MET A 459 -16.32 -10.71 19.21
N ASP A 460 -17.51 -11.09 19.70
CA ASP A 460 -17.72 -12.41 20.31
C ASP A 460 -17.40 -13.52 19.30
N TRP A 461 -17.90 -13.44 18.07
CA TRP A 461 -17.60 -14.41 17.01
C TRP A 461 -16.10 -14.47 16.66
N VAL A 462 -15.43 -13.32 16.56
CA VAL A 462 -13.98 -13.22 16.32
C VAL A 462 -13.21 -13.93 17.44
N SER A 463 -13.59 -13.71 18.70
CA SER A 463 -12.96 -14.38 19.84
C SER A 463 -13.09 -15.91 19.78
N MET A 464 -14.17 -16.42 19.19
CA MET A 464 -14.35 -17.86 18.95
C MET A 464 -13.48 -18.40 17.81
N GLN A 465 -13.08 -17.56 16.85
CA GLN A 465 -12.23 -17.98 15.73
C GLN A 465 -10.75 -18.04 16.14
N THR A 466 -10.25 -17.03 16.86
CA THR A 466 -8.80 -16.86 17.08
C THR A 466 -8.36 -17.01 18.54
N SER A 467 -9.31 -16.99 19.50
CA SER A 467 -9.02 -16.91 20.95
C SER A 467 -8.17 -15.71 21.39
N GLN A 468 -7.81 -14.80 20.47
CA GLN A 468 -7.01 -13.61 20.71
C GLN A 468 -7.72 -12.42 20.10
N THR A 469 -7.75 -11.30 20.82
CA THR A 469 -8.24 -10.04 20.26
C THR A 469 -7.31 -9.60 19.13
N PRO A 470 -7.79 -9.45 17.89
CA PRO A 470 -6.95 -9.00 16.80
C PRO A 470 -6.43 -7.57 17.06
N PRO A 471 -5.23 -7.23 16.57
CA PRO A 471 -4.68 -5.88 16.72
C PRO A 471 -5.60 -4.82 16.13
N GLY A 472 -6.21 -5.14 14.98
CA GLY A 472 -7.27 -4.37 14.39
C GLY A 472 -8.17 -5.23 13.50
N ILE A 473 -9.41 -4.80 13.33
CA ILE A 473 -10.38 -5.36 12.38
C ILE A 473 -11.40 -4.27 12.04
N ARG A 474 -11.91 -4.24 10.81
CA ARG A 474 -12.92 -3.26 10.37
C ARG A 474 -14.25 -3.94 10.09
N PHE A 475 -15.33 -3.33 10.55
CA PHE A 475 -16.70 -3.78 10.30
C PHE A 475 -17.44 -2.72 9.49
N ASP A 476 -17.99 -3.14 8.36
CA ASP A 476 -18.75 -2.27 7.47
C ASP A 476 -20.23 -2.64 7.55
N TYR A 477 -21.08 -1.62 7.54
CA TYR A 477 -22.52 -1.75 7.69
C TYR A 477 -23.25 -0.93 6.64
N PHE A 478 -24.30 -1.50 6.06
CA PHE A 478 -25.30 -0.72 5.34
C PHE A 478 -26.22 -0.03 6.34
N VAL A 479 -26.34 1.29 6.24
CA VAL A 479 -27.23 2.10 7.10
C VAL A 479 -28.22 2.86 6.22
N GLY A 480 -29.51 2.69 6.48
CA GLY A 480 -30.58 3.38 5.76
C GLY A 480 -31.71 3.85 6.68
N ARG A 481 -32.53 4.76 6.19
CA ARG A 481 -33.73 5.26 6.88
C ARG A 481 -34.85 4.21 6.90
N THR A 482 -35.63 4.22 7.97
CA THR A 482 -36.91 3.50 8.04
C THR A 482 -38.08 4.43 7.72
N GLY A 483 -39.31 3.91 7.74
CA GLY A 483 -40.52 4.75 7.71
C GLY A 483 -40.80 5.48 9.04
N GLU A 484 -40.11 5.12 10.12
CA GLU A 484 -40.24 5.76 11.43
C GLU A 484 -39.17 6.86 11.58
N PRO A 485 -39.57 8.12 11.89
CA PRO A 485 -38.60 9.21 12.06
C PRO A 485 -37.56 8.93 13.14
N GLY A 486 -36.28 9.21 12.85
CA GLY A 486 -35.18 9.01 13.79
C GLY A 486 -34.76 7.55 13.99
N LYS A 487 -35.26 6.61 13.17
CA LYS A 487 -34.91 5.18 13.25
C LYS A 487 -34.19 4.71 12.01
N ALA A 488 -33.04 4.06 12.23
CA ALA A 488 -32.25 3.45 11.17
C ALA A 488 -32.57 1.96 11.01
N LYS A 489 -32.32 1.47 9.80
CA LYS A 489 -32.17 0.05 9.51
C LYS A 489 -30.71 -0.22 9.17
N VAL A 490 -30.10 -1.13 9.93
CA VAL A 490 -28.71 -1.56 9.72
C VAL A 490 -28.69 -2.97 9.16
N ARG A 491 -27.72 -3.29 8.30
CA ARG A 491 -27.34 -4.66 7.93
C ARG A 491 -25.81 -4.77 7.86
N THR A 492 -25.24 -5.87 8.31
CA THR A 492 -23.79 -6.12 8.16
C THR A 492 -23.43 -6.23 6.69
N LEU A 493 -22.40 -5.52 6.25
CA LEU A 493 -21.90 -5.54 4.87
C LEU A 493 -20.64 -6.39 4.76
N GLU A 494 -19.57 -5.98 5.45
CA GLU A 494 -18.24 -6.57 5.31
C GLU A 494 -17.52 -6.63 6.67
N ILE A 495 -16.65 -7.62 6.80
CA ILE A 495 -15.67 -7.74 7.88
C ILE A 495 -14.33 -7.78 7.16
N CYS A 496 -13.51 -6.76 7.38
CA CYS A 496 -12.24 -6.58 6.71
C CYS A 496 -11.10 -6.79 7.71
N GLU A 497 -10.16 -7.64 7.32
CA GLU A 497 -8.94 -7.98 8.04
C GLU A 497 -8.07 -6.78 8.41
N LEU A 498 -7.13 -6.99 9.33
CA LEU A 498 -6.02 -6.08 9.57
C LEU A 498 -5.23 -5.85 8.27
N GLY A 499 -4.94 -4.60 7.94
CA GLY A 499 -4.50 -4.22 6.60
C GLY A 499 -5.61 -3.55 5.79
N PHE A 500 -6.80 -3.39 6.38
CA PHE A 500 -7.85 -2.52 5.87
C PHE A 500 -7.34 -1.11 5.54
N SER A 501 -7.97 -0.48 4.55
CA SER A 501 -7.75 0.94 4.28
C SER A 501 -8.23 1.80 5.47
N MET A 502 -7.31 2.62 5.98
CA MET A 502 -7.56 3.63 7.00
C MET A 502 -8.01 4.98 6.41
N LEU A 503 -8.13 5.03 5.07
CA LEU A 503 -8.53 6.21 4.30
C LEU A 503 -7.71 7.43 4.75
N GLY A 504 -8.34 8.61 4.85
CA GLY A 504 -7.70 9.83 5.35
C GLY A 504 -7.63 10.01 6.87
N LYS A 505 -7.90 8.98 7.70
CA LYS A 505 -8.00 9.16 9.17
C LYS A 505 -6.62 9.24 9.84
N LYS A 506 -6.14 10.46 10.09
CA LYS A 506 -4.76 10.75 10.53
C LYS A 506 -4.26 10.04 11.80
N ASP A 507 -5.11 9.88 12.81
CA ASP A 507 -4.72 9.30 14.11
C ASP A 507 -4.81 7.76 14.15
N LEU A 508 -5.57 7.17 13.22
CA LEU A 508 -5.85 5.75 13.21
C LEU A 508 -4.61 4.87 12.93
N PRO A 509 -3.72 5.21 11.97
CA PRO A 509 -2.49 4.44 11.74
C PRO A 509 -1.64 4.25 12.98
N ALA A 510 -1.42 5.32 13.75
CA ALA A 510 -0.61 5.24 14.97
C ALA A 510 -1.23 4.28 16.00
N LYS A 511 -2.56 4.28 16.15
CA LYS A 511 -3.27 3.34 17.03
C LYS A 511 -3.14 1.90 16.55
N VAL A 512 -3.36 1.66 15.25
CA VAL A 512 -3.26 0.34 14.63
C VAL A 512 -1.83 -0.21 14.73
N PHE A 513 -0.81 0.58 14.39
CA PHE A 513 0.59 0.15 14.47
C PHE A 513 1.04 -0.09 15.91
N THR A 514 0.54 0.68 16.87
CA THR A 514 0.78 0.41 18.30
C THR A 514 0.18 -0.94 18.70
N ALA A 515 -1.05 -1.22 18.30
CA ALA A 515 -1.68 -2.52 18.54
C ALA A 515 -0.94 -3.68 17.86
N MET A 516 -0.46 -3.48 16.63
CA MET A 516 0.37 -4.45 15.91
C MET A 516 1.67 -4.75 16.66
N LEU A 517 2.35 -3.72 17.15
CA LEU A 517 3.56 -3.88 17.96
C LEU A 517 3.24 -4.66 19.24
N HIS A 518 2.17 -4.28 19.95
CA HIS A 518 1.74 -4.96 21.17
C HIS A 518 1.42 -6.44 20.93
N ALA A 519 0.86 -6.80 19.78
CA ALA A 519 0.61 -8.20 19.44
C ALA A 519 1.88 -8.99 19.08
N CYS A 520 2.95 -8.31 18.68
CA CYS A 520 4.26 -8.92 18.47
C CYS A 520 5.04 -9.13 19.77
N MET A 521 4.72 -8.36 20.82
CA MET A 521 5.38 -8.37 22.12
C MET A 521 4.48 -9.00 23.19
N GLU A 522 4.99 -9.34 24.38
CA GLU A 522 4.12 -9.59 25.54
C GLU A 522 3.82 -8.27 26.27
N VAL A 523 2.67 -8.18 26.96
CA VAL A 523 2.23 -6.96 27.67
C VAL A 523 3.27 -6.47 28.69
N ASP A 524 4.07 -7.40 29.23
CA ASP A 524 5.13 -7.11 30.19
C ASP A 524 6.42 -6.57 29.56
N ASP A 525 6.63 -6.79 28.25
CA ASP A 525 7.86 -6.42 27.55
C ASP A 525 7.93 -4.91 27.21
N LEU A 526 6.79 -4.20 27.29
CA LEU A 526 6.69 -2.77 26.96
C LEU A 526 6.64 -1.86 28.21
N LYS A 527 7.02 -2.39 29.37
CA LYS A 527 6.82 -1.76 30.70
C LYS A 527 7.67 -0.53 31.03
N GLU A 528 8.37 0.06 30.06
CA GLU A 528 9.01 1.38 30.23
C GLU A 528 8.44 2.34 29.19
N GLN A 529 7.27 2.90 29.49
CA GLN A 529 6.80 4.08 28.79
C GLN A 529 7.50 5.30 29.41
N PRO A 530 8.31 6.09 28.68
CA PRO A 530 8.12 7.52 28.85
C PRO A 530 6.67 7.77 28.46
N GLU A 531 5.94 8.58 29.26
CA GLU A 531 4.70 9.19 28.77
C GLU A 531 5.02 9.62 27.33
N VAL A 532 4.31 9.03 26.37
CA VAL A 532 4.27 9.62 25.04
C VAL A 532 3.60 10.95 25.32
N GLU A 533 4.42 11.96 25.59
CA GLU A 533 4.12 13.33 25.21
C GLU A 533 3.63 13.12 23.81
N VAL A 534 2.30 13.20 23.64
CA VAL A 534 1.70 13.44 22.34
C VAL A 534 2.54 14.59 21.88
N LEU A 535 3.50 14.31 20.99
CA LEU A 535 4.37 15.31 20.44
C LEU A 535 3.34 16.21 19.80
N ALA A 536 2.99 17.28 20.51
CA ALA A 536 2.49 18.51 19.94
C ALA A 536 3.52 18.70 18.86
N THR A 537 3.09 18.34 17.66
CA THR A 537 3.90 18.27 16.47
C THR A 537 4.85 19.45 16.61
N ASN A 538 6.17 19.19 16.75
CA ASN A 538 7.13 20.26 16.46
C ASN A 538 6.56 20.90 15.21
N PRO A 539 6.22 22.19 15.19
CA PRO A 539 5.58 22.76 14.04
C PRO A 539 6.54 22.49 12.91
N VAL A 540 6.22 21.48 12.11
CA VAL A 540 6.61 21.39 10.73
C VAL A 540 6.24 22.77 10.28
N ARG A 541 7.27 23.60 10.06
CA ARG A 541 7.11 24.95 9.51
C ARG A 541 5.98 24.82 8.51
N GLU A 542 4.83 25.42 8.85
CA GLU A 542 3.55 25.11 8.23
C GLU A 542 3.81 24.90 6.74
N ALA A 543 3.78 23.64 6.31
CA ALA A 543 3.60 23.34 4.90
C ALA A 543 2.19 23.83 4.65
N LYS A 544 2.08 25.11 4.26
CA LYS A 544 0.82 25.74 3.92
C LYS A 544 0.15 24.77 2.96
N ALA A 545 -0.99 24.24 3.39
CA ALA A 545 -1.90 23.51 2.55
C ALA A 545 -2.06 24.30 1.25
N PHE A 546 -1.52 23.78 0.14
CA PHE A 546 -1.82 24.34 -1.17
C PHE A 546 -3.30 24.05 -1.41
N GLN A 547 -4.10 25.11 -1.32
CA GLN A 547 -5.49 25.10 -1.74
C GLN A 547 -5.57 24.59 -3.19
N LYS A 548 -6.57 23.75 -3.46
CA LYS A 548 -7.06 23.45 -4.83
C LYS A 548 -7.23 24.76 -5.64
N PRO A 549 -7.09 24.69 -6.97
CA PRO A 549 -6.50 25.75 -7.79
C PRO A 549 -7.20 27.10 -7.66
N LEU A 550 -6.42 28.10 -7.26
CA LEU A 550 -6.76 29.50 -7.45
C LEU A 550 -6.83 29.78 -8.95
N VAL A 551 -8.00 30.25 -9.38
CA VAL A 551 -8.21 30.93 -10.66
C VAL A 551 -7.11 32.01 -10.81
N PRO A 552 -6.42 32.12 -11.96
CA PRO A 552 -5.31 33.06 -12.12
C PRO A 552 -5.81 34.51 -12.02
N GLY A 553 -5.65 35.09 -10.82
CA GLY A 553 -5.73 36.51 -10.56
C GLY A 553 -4.32 37.11 -10.62
N GLN A 554 -4.13 38.07 -11.52
CA GLN A 554 -2.86 38.75 -11.77
C GLN A 554 -2.28 39.40 -10.51
N VAL A 555 -1.19 38.84 -9.98
CA VAL A 555 -0.28 39.53 -9.06
C VAL A 555 1.12 39.47 -9.67
N LYS A 556 1.65 40.62 -10.10
CA LYS A 556 2.97 40.73 -10.73
C LYS A 556 4.07 40.27 -9.77
N SER A 557 4.91 39.32 -10.20
CA SER A 557 6.02 38.78 -9.40
C SER A 557 7.19 39.77 -9.29
N ALA A 558 7.79 39.88 -8.10
CA ALA A 558 8.97 40.72 -7.81
C ALA A 558 10.31 40.02 -8.11
N SER A 559 10.29 38.84 -8.74
CA SER A 559 11.45 37.91 -8.78
C SER A 559 12.30 37.97 -10.05
N GLY A 560 11.95 38.79 -11.06
CA GLY A 560 12.65 38.84 -12.34
C GLY A 560 12.53 37.56 -13.20
N ALA A 561 11.88 36.51 -12.69
CA ALA A 561 11.60 35.28 -13.40
C ALA A 561 10.38 35.45 -14.35
N PRO A 562 10.39 34.86 -15.56
CA PRO A 562 9.23 34.88 -16.44
C PRO A 562 7.99 34.24 -15.80
N GLU A 563 6.82 34.87 -15.93
CA GLU A 563 5.55 34.31 -15.43
C GLU A 563 5.15 33.02 -16.15
N LYS A 564 5.62 32.86 -17.39
CA LYS A 564 5.32 31.71 -18.24
C LYS A 564 6.54 31.31 -19.06
N LEU A 565 6.73 30.01 -19.19
CA LEU A 565 7.73 29.39 -20.05
C LEU A 565 7.05 28.41 -21.00
N PHE A 566 7.65 28.19 -22.16
CA PHE A 566 7.23 27.18 -23.12
C PHE A 566 8.39 26.24 -23.35
N VAL A 567 8.15 24.95 -23.15
CA VAL A 567 9.14 23.89 -23.32
C VAL A 567 8.79 23.08 -24.56
N LEU A 568 9.76 22.87 -25.44
CA LEU A 568 9.67 21.93 -26.56
C LEU A 568 10.63 20.77 -26.33
N VAL A 569 10.10 19.56 -26.25
CA VAL A 569 10.88 18.31 -26.23
C VAL A 569 10.50 17.51 -27.47
N PRO A 570 11.38 17.40 -28.49
CA PRO A 570 11.06 16.69 -29.72
C PRO A 570 10.83 15.21 -29.47
N ARG A 571 9.94 14.61 -30.26
CA ARG A 571 9.76 13.16 -30.29
C ARG A 571 10.89 12.54 -31.08
N VAL A 572 11.71 11.73 -30.43
CA VAL A 572 12.82 11.00 -31.03
C VAL A 572 12.64 9.50 -30.81
N PRO A 573 13.16 8.61 -31.67
CA PRO A 573 12.93 7.16 -31.57
C PRO A 573 13.37 6.52 -30.25
N HIS A 574 14.35 7.11 -29.57
CA HIS A 574 14.88 6.66 -28.29
C HIS A 574 14.28 7.42 -27.08
N GLY A 575 13.32 8.31 -27.32
CA GLY A 575 12.66 9.09 -26.27
C GLY A 575 11.44 8.36 -25.71
N THR A 576 11.23 8.44 -24.40
CA THR A 576 10.06 7.83 -23.76
C THR A 576 8.79 8.67 -23.93
N SER A 577 7.63 8.07 -23.67
CA SER A 577 6.36 8.79 -23.59
C SER A 577 6.43 9.92 -22.56
N ASP A 578 7.06 9.70 -21.41
CA ASP A 578 7.08 10.66 -20.31
C ASP A 578 7.98 11.86 -20.58
N GLN A 579 9.08 11.67 -21.31
CA GLN A 579 9.88 12.79 -21.81
C GLN A 579 9.10 13.62 -22.82
N SER A 580 8.27 12.99 -23.66
CA SER A 580 7.44 13.71 -24.62
C SER A 580 6.38 14.58 -23.92
N LYS A 581 5.89 14.15 -22.75
CA LYS A 581 4.96 14.93 -21.91
C LYS A 581 5.61 16.19 -21.34
N CYS A 582 6.94 16.28 -21.25
CA CYS A 582 7.61 17.51 -20.80
C CYS A 582 7.36 18.72 -21.73
N THR A 583 6.86 18.50 -22.97
CA THR A 583 6.47 19.57 -23.89
C THR A 583 5.21 20.30 -23.42
N GLY A 584 5.24 21.63 -23.50
CA GLY A 584 4.08 22.49 -23.30
C GLY A 584 4.38 23.79 -22.55
N PRO A 585 3.33 24.57 -22.27
CA PRO A 585 3.41 25.75 -21.42
C PRO A 585 3.57 25.39 -19.93
N TYR A 586 4.36 26.18 -19.23
CA TYR A 586 4.60 26.11 -17.80
C TYR A 586 4.36 27.46 -17.15
N ASP A 587 3.56 27.50 -16.09
CA ASP A 587 3.23 28.69 -15.32
C ASP A 587 4.08 28.77 -14.04
N LEU A 588 4.53 29.97 -13.71
CA LEU A 588 5.34 30.23 -12.52
C LEU A 588 4.51 29.98 -11.25
N VAL A 589 5.02 29.11 -10.37
CA VAL A 589 4.41 28.85 -9.06
C VAL A 589 4.83 29.95 -8.09
N THR A 590 3.97 30.96 -7.94
CA THR A 590 4.27 32.14 -7.12
C THR A 590 4.50 31.77 -5.66
N GLY A 591 5.58 32.29 -5.07
CA GLY A 591 5.91 32.10 -3.65
C GLY A 591 6.61 30.77 -3.31
N THR A 592 6.92 29.94 -4.31
CA THR A 592 7.62 28.67 -4.13
C THR A 592 8.99 28.73 -4.79
N THR A 593 10.05 28.48 -4.02
CA THR A 593 11.44 28.57 -4.49
C THR A 593 12.29 27.39 -4.03
N PRO A 594 12.09 26.18 -4.58
CA PRO A 594 12.91 25.03 -4.21
C PRO A 594 14.38 25.30 -4.54
N ASN A 595 15.27 24.91 -3.63
CA ASN A 595 16.72 25.11 -3.75
C ASN A 595 17.10 26.59 -4.06
N GLY A 596 16.29 27.53 -3.59
CA GLY A 596 16.50 28.97 -3.75
C GLY A 596 16.22 29.51 -5.17
N GLN A 597 15.59 28.73 -6.04
CA GLN A 597 15.28 29.11 -7.43
C GLN A 597 13.77 29.03 -7.73
N PRO A 598 13.24 29.79 -8.71
CA PRO A 598 11.82 29.71 -9.05
C PRO A 598 11.38 28.32 -9.54
N LEU A 599 10.12 27.98 -9.29
CA LEU A 599 9.47 26.75 -9.74
C LEU A 599 8.42 27.07 -10.81
N TRP A 600 8.39 26.30 -11.90
CA TRP A 600 7.28 26.35 -12.85
C TRP A 600 6.57 24.99 -12.95
N ILE A 601 5.26 25.02 -13.14
CA ILE A 601 4.41 23.83 -13.31
C ILE A 601 3.78 23.83 -14.70
N ASN A 602 3.77 22.68 -15.37
CA ASN A 602 3.08 22.55 -16.66
C ASN A 602 1.58 22.82 -16.49
N GLU A 603 0.91 23.40 -17.49
CA GLU A 603 -0.53 23.68 -17.43
C GLU A 603 -1.40 22.45 -17.11
N ARG A 604 -0.92 21.24 -17.42
CA ARG A 604 -1.60 19.99 -17.08
C ARG A 604 -1.47 19.59 -15.61
N GLY A 605 -0.55 20.22 -14.86
CA GLY A 605 -0.26 19.93 -13.46
C GLY A 605 0.59 18.68 -13.23
N ASP A 606 1.16 18.08 -14.27
CA ASP A 606 1.84 16.78 -14.22
C ASP A 606 3.38 16.86 -14.35
N ARG A 607 3.94 18.05 -14.60
CA ARG A 607 5.39 18.23 -14.78
C ARG A 607 5.87 19.51 -14.11
N PHE A 608 7.05 19.47 -13.53
CA PHE A 608 7.65 20.56 -12.77
C PHE A 608 9.04 20.89 -13.31
N LEU A 609 9.28 22.16 -13.62
CA LEU A 609 10.60 22.68 -13.97
C LEU A 609 11.20 23.35 -12.73
N TYR A 610 12.25 22.75 -12.18
CA TYR A 610 12.83 23.12 -10.89
C TYR A 610 14.37 23.04 -10.92
N ALA A 611 15.04 23.67 -9.96
CA ALA A 611 16.50 23.56 -9.82
C ALA A 611 16.85 22.43 -8.84
N GLY A 612 17.74 21.52 -9.20
CA GLY A 612 18.32 20.53 -8.30
C GLY A 612 19.41 21.11 -7.39
N ASN A 613 19.97 20.27 -6.52
CA ASN A 613 21.04 20.65 -5.59
C ASN A 613 22.45 20.57 -6.22
N ASP A 614 22.56 20.05 -7.43
CA ASP A 614 23.80 19.85 -8.17
C ASP A 614 24.09 20.96 -9.20
N GLY A 615 23.28 22.02 -9.23
CA GLY A 615 23.44 23.14 -10.16
C GLY A 615 22.78 22.93 -11.53
N TYR A 616 21.93 21.91 -11.68
CA TYR A 616 21.12 21.70 -12.88
C TYR A 616 19.68 22.16 -12.69
N TRP A 617 19.06 22.59 -13.78
CA TRP A 617 17.60 22.66 -13.94
C TRP A 617 17.09 21.28 -14.37
N TYR A 618 15.96 20.85 -13.84
CA TYR A 618 15.32 19.56 -14.12
C TYR A 618 13.85 19.76 -14.50
N ILE A 619 13.34 18.90 -15.40
CA ILE A 619 11.90 18.71 -15.59
C ILE A 619 11.54 17.33 -15.04
N GLY A 620 10.85 17.33 -13.89
CA GLY A 620 10.39 16.14 -13.18
C GLY A 620 8.86 16.02 -13.16
N ASP A 621 8.35 15.08 -12.39
CA ASP A 621 6.92 14.89 -12.11
C ASP A 621 6.63 14.86 -10.61
N GLU A 622 5.57 14.14 -10.21
CA GLU A 622 5.13 14.05 -8.82
C GLU A 622 6.19 13.41 -7.90
N GLU A 623 7.07 12.54 -8.41
CA GLU A 623 8.15 11.97 -7.60
C GLU A 623 9.10 13.04 -7.07
N GLU A 624 9.48 13.99 -7.93
CA GLU A 624 10.31 15.13 -7.53
C GLU A 624 9.54 16.10 -6.62
N GLN A 625 8.24 16.28 -6.85
CA GLN A 625 7.40 17.10 -5.99
C GLN A 625 7.30 16.52 -4.57
N ASP A 626 7.10 15.21 -4.44
CA ASP A 626 7.00 14.48 -3.17
C ASP A 626 8.32 14.53 -2.40
N ALA A 627 9.45 14.54 -3.13
CA ALA A 627 10.77 14.81 -2.58
C ALA A 627 10.99 16.30 -2.21
N ASN A 628 9.96 17.15 -2.26
CA ASN A 628 10.04 18.61 -2.09
C ASN A 628 11.08 19.27 -3.00
N PHE A 629 11.30 18.69 -4.19
CA PHE A 629 12.33 19.07 -5.15
C PHE A 629 13.76 19.02 -4.57
N ASN A 630 13.97 18.31 -3.46
CA ASN A 630 15.28 18.13 -2.81
C ASN A 630 16.01 16.91 -3.37
N CYS A 631 16.11 16.86 -4.69
CA CYS A 631 16.63 15.74 -5.45
C CYS A 631 17.33 16.24 -6.74
N ASN A 632 18.02 15.32 -7.43
CA ASN A 632 18.78 15.59 -8.65
C ASN A 632 18.32 14.63 -9.76
N SER A 633 17.01 14.55 -9.96
CA SER A 633 16.35 13.59 -10.86
C SER A 633 15.31 14.28 -11.77
N GLY A 634 14.99 13.64 -12.88
CA GLY A 634 13.96 14.11 -13.80
C GLY A 634 14.15 13.52 -15.18
N TYR A 635 13.29 13.94 -16.11
CA TYR A 635 13.29 13.46 -17.49
C TYR A 635 14.27 14.22 -18.38
N ILE A 636 14.40 15.53 -18.14
CA ILE A 636 15.19 16.48 -18.92
C ILE A 636 15.99 17.34 -17.94
N ARG A 637 17.24 17.70 -18.26
CA ARG A 637 18.03 18.61 -17.43
C ARG A 637 18.90 19.58 -18.21
N HIS A 638 19.37 20.65 -17.58
CA HIS A 638 20.38 21.56 -18.16
C HIS A 638 21.20 22.23 -17.06
N ILE A 639 22.52 22.27 -17.25
CA ILE A 639 23.44 22.91 -16.30
C ILE A 639 23.22 24.42 -16.24
N GLY A 640 23.30 25.03 -15.06
CA GLY A 640 23.24 26.49 -14.90
C GLY A 640 22.14 27.00 -13.97
N ALA A 641 21.61 26.15 -13.10
CA ALA A 641 20.85 26.62 -11.95
C ALA A 641 21.76 27.48 -11.05
N GLY A 642 21.25 28.60 -10.54
CA GLY A 642 22.00 29.49 -9.64
C GLY A 642 22.45 30.85 -10.22
N GLY A 643 22.23 31.12 -11.51
CA GLY A 643 22.59 32.42 -12.10
C GLY A 643 21.74 32.90 -13.29
N LYS A 644 20.93 32.02 -13.89
CA LYS A 644 20.06 32.33 -15.04
C LYS A 644 18.77 31.52 -14.96
N THR A 645 17.69 32.08 -15.48
CA THR A 645 16.42 31.37 -15.67
C THR A 645 16.52 30.42 -16.87
N PRO A 646 15.67 29.37 -16.94
CA PRO A 646 15.72 28.35 -18.00
C PRO A 646 15.73 28.89 -19.45
N ASP A 647 15.03 30.00 -19.71
CA ASP A 647 14.97 30.67 -21.03
C ASP A 647 16.26 31.41 -21.43
N GLN A 648 17.15 31.66 -20.47
CA GLN A 648 18.41 32.39 -20.67
C GLN A 648 19.63 31.48 -20.76
N LEU A 649 19.42 30.17 -20.59
CA LEU A 649 20.48 29.18 -20.68
C LEU A 649 20.99 29.07 -22.12
N GLY A 650 22.31 28.94 -22.25
CA GLY A 650 22.96 28.66 -23.53
C GLY A 650 23.56 27.26 -23.50
N GLY A 651 23.54 26.59 -24.64
CA GLY A 651 23.94 25.18 -24.74
C GLY A 651 22.75 24.25 -24.94
N PRO A 652 23.00 22.96 -25.20
CA PRO A 652 21.94 21.96 -25.33
C PRO A 652 21.42 21.52 -23.96
N TRP A 653 20.12 21.25 -23.88
CA TRP A 653 19.53 20.49 -22.77
C TRP A 653 19.87 19.00 -22.93
N GLU A 654 19.79 18.24 -21.85
CA GLU A 654 20.09 16.82 -21.80
C GLU A 654 18.83 16.00 -21.52
N ARG A 655 18.73 14.80 -22.12
CA ARG A 655 17.62 13.85 -21.96
C ARG A 655 18.07 12.64 -21.15
N GLY A 656 17.35 12.32 -20.07
CA GLY A 656 17.63 11.16 -19.22
C GLY A 656 17.25 9.80 -19.86
N PRO A 657 17.52 8.68 -19.19
CA PRO A 657 18.32 8.56 -17.96
C PRO A 657 19.83 8.67 -18.22
N ASP A 658 20.29 8.49 -19.46
CA ASP A 658 21.71 8.51 -19.83
C ASP A 658 22.27 9.93 -20.04
N TRP A 659 21.44 10.96 -19.93
CA TRP A 659 21.76 12.38 -20.05
C TRP A 659 22.46 12.74 -21.37
N GLY A 660 21.91 12.24 -22.48
CA GLY A 660 22.35 12.58 -23.83
C GLY A 660 22.04 14.04 -24.16
N SER A 661 23.03 14.78 -24.68
CA SER A 661 22.87 16.16 -25.12
C SER A 661 21.93 16.25 -26.33
N GLU A 662 20.85 17.01 -26.20
CA GLU A 662 19.76 17.13 -27.17
C GLU A 662 19.52 18.62 -27.56
N PRO A 663 20.19 19.12 -28.61
CA PRO A 663 20.15 20.54 -29.01
C PRO A 663 18.77 21.04 -29.47
N GLU A 664 17.86 20.11 -29.73
CA GLU A 664 16.51 20.39 -30.20
C GLU A 664 15.51 20.62 -29.05
N ILE A 665 15.88 20.29 -27.81
CA ILE A 665 15.10 20.67 -26.62
C ILE A 665 15.27 22.16 -26.37
N ARG A 666 14.15 22.87 -26.19
CA ARG A 666 14.15 24.33 -26.07
C ARG A 666 13.22 24.81 -24.96
N VAL A 667 13.63 25.89 -24.32
CA VAL A 667 12.83 26.62 -23.34
C VAL A 667 12.84 28.10 -23.73
N ALA A 668 11.66 28.71 -23.85
CA ALA A 668 11.52 30.10 -24.26
C ALA A 668 10.35 30.78 -23.54
N THR A 669 10.31 32.10 -23.56
CA THR A 669 9.20 32.91 -23.01
C THR A 669 8.07 33.15 -24.03
N ASP A 670 8.31 32.86 -25.30
CA ASP A 670 7.36 33.01 -26.41
C ASP A 670 7.26 31.67 -27.18
N PRO A 671 6.04 31.13 -27.39
CA PRO A 671 5.86 29.89 -28.14
C PRO A 671 6.36 29.98 -29.60
N GLU A 672 6.31 31.15 -30.23
CA GLU A 672 6.80 31.32 -31.61
C GLU A 672 8.33 31.18 -31.71
N ALA A 673 9.04 31.51 -30.62
CA ALA A 673 10.48 31.35 -30.54
C ALA A 673 10.93 29.87 -30.51
N LEU A 674 10.05 28.94 -30.11
CA LEU A 674 10.36 27.51 -30.12
C LEU A 674 10.56 26.96 -31.54
N HIS A 675 9.86 27.52 -32.53
CA HIS A 675 9.84 27.02 -33.91
C HIS A 675 10.82 27.74 -34.86
N SER A 676 11.47 28.82 -34.40
CA SER A 676 12.43 29.55 -35.21
C SER A 676 13.77 28.78 -35.31
N PRO A 677 14.36 28.55 -36.49
CA PRO A 677 15.66 27.90 -36.60
C PRO A 677 16.72 28.70 -35.80
N PRO A 678 17.71 28.04 -35.17
CA PRO A 678 18.66 28.73 -34.31
C PRO A 678 19.37 29.80 -35.14
N SER A 679 19.26 31.07 -34.74
CA SER A 679 19.97 32.14 -35.42
C SER A 679 21.46 31.82 -35.32
N LYS A 680 22.14 31.67 -36.47
CA LYS A 680 23.60 31.48 -36.49
C LYS A 680 24.22 32.75 -35.92
N GLY A 681 24.51 32.72 -34.62
CA GLY A 681 25.20 33.77 -33.89
C GLY A 681 26.53 34.06 -34.57
N ARG A 682 26.60 35.23 -35.21
CA ARG A 682 27.79 35.77 -35.85
C ARG A 682 28.78 36.12 -34.73
N ASN A 683 29.80 35.28 -34.52
CA ASN A 683 30.96 35.62 -33.69
C ASN A 683 31.47 37.01 -34.11
N LYS A 684 31.24 38.03 -33.27
CA LYS A 684 32.01 39.27 -33.30
C LYS A 684 32.98 39.19 -32.13
N GLY A 685 34.23 38.90 -32.46
CA GLY A 685 35.33 39.14 -31.54
C GLY A 685 35.43 40.62 -31.21
N LYS A 686 35.39 40.94 -29.92
CA LYS A 686 36.40 41.69 -29.20
C LYS A 686 36.11 41.63 -27.71
#